data_AF-A0A975H946-F1
#
_entry.id   AF-A0A975H946-F1
#
_cell.length_a   1.000
_cell.length_b   1.000
_cell.length_c   1.000
_cell.angle_alpha   90.00
_cell.angle_beta   90.00
_cell.angle_gamma   90.00
#
_symmetry.space_group_name_H-M   'P 1'
#
loop_
_entity.id
_entity.type
_entity.pdbx_description
1 polymer ?
#
loop_
_entity_poly.entity_id
_entity_poly.type
_entity_poly.pdbx_seq_one_letter_code
_entity_poly.pdbx_strand_id
1 'polypeptide(L)'
;MSENKQDQLIRETFEQYRAGIGSMPSQRAQILHKLDEKPARSYRPYYRLAAVAAALVLLLGIGVPVLSGNGFLAGHPDQVRTTGDLAAVQPEPTGFVPLAQPEGTPETAVQPEPEVSLNYHTWIDSMDRDLMDALVPVNLSYEKSGIRLDVLQGAVTETEALLVYSVEDLEGGRINERTYNPVYPDIGSFDSYENVLAEYDEAGNRCTYGIHVRYKDLAHCLDGPVFPLNMSYLDVTESKTAVMQVNPDSSESPALVAMPEQADWYAENTEKPDLKVMDYSSPQDVPLGTHVRVSQAGVVDGQFRVQFRYVDTAPVPLNGNSEYAPFVDVAVSLENQPGYDQHYRWDADGDGDTDFEEFVFTLNGKPAGALEYRVDLTETAQVLNAGWKVEIPLTCIWTGEASYSEISRRIEKENIPDYVKENYPQFNDCLVPVDLSFEDQGIRMDIICGAVTEKEALFVYSVEDLEGARIMESVSARPVPDSDLPVRAAYTQLAYDDPVGRYTGVVHYRYNNLSEISRNGEIGLAICGIQNLHSETWHLENLLREYDGHADLVDLPVLLEYKVKNNFGGNIRYYTNEDYRKLGLKILESGEELEHLGDGIRVSAIGTAEGMLHLQLKYIGESDEYASRTVQVSCNECGTDADLPAWTRPMAWDTNSDGIADFEEYVFPCDPEALENLRLEVTVTEADPAIEGEWIVQVPLARFPFLDT
;
A
#
# COMPACT_ATOMS: atom_id res chain seq x y z
N MET A 1 -43.34 -34.83 -19.14
CA MET A 1 -42.55 -33.63 -18.83
C MET A 1 -43.54 -32.52 -18.55
N SER A 2 -43.87 -32.32 -17.28
CA SER A 2 -44.75 -31.24 -16.82
C SER A 2 -43.89 -30.24 -16.07
N GLU A 3 -43.82 -29.01 -16.58
CA GLU A 3 -43.16 -27.89 -15.89
C GLU A 3 -43.75 -27.72 -14.48
N ASN A 4 -42.87 -27.43 -13.53
CA ASN A 4 -43.20 -27.26 -12.13
C ASN A 4 -44.05 -25.99 -11.98
N LYS A 5 -45.23 -26.10 -11.33
CA LYS A 5 -46.13 -24.98 -11.04
C LYS A 5 -45.44 -23.81 -10.33
N GLN A 6 -44.34 -24.10 -9.63
CA GLN A 6 -43.54 -23.11 -8.94
C GLN A 6 -42.75 -22.20 -9.90
N ASP A 7 -42.24 -22.76 -11.01
CA ASP A 7 -41.51 -21.98 -12.03
C ASP A 7 -42.48 -21.11 -12.85
N GLN A 8 -43.70 -21.58 -13.06
CA GLN A 8 -44.76 -20.79 -13.70
C GLN A 8 -45.17 -19.60 -12.83
N LEU A 9 -45.31 -19.79 -11.51
CA LEU A 9 -45.65 -18.72 -10.56
C LEU A 9 -44.52 -17.68 -10.45
N ILE A 10 -43.26 -18.11 -10.47
CA ILE A 10 -42.10 -17.20 -10.45
C ILE A 10 -42.06 -16.35 -11.74
N ARG A 11 -42.31 -16.96 -12.91
CA ARG A 11 -42.40 -16.23 -14.18
C ARG A 11 -43.55 -15.22 -14.22
N GLU A 12 -44.75 -15.61 -13.77
CA GLU A 12 -45.92 -14.73 -13.74
C GLU A 12 -45.70 -13.55 -12.78
N THR A 13 -45.03 -13.77 -11.65
CA THR A 13 -44.66 -12.71 -10.70
C THR A 13 -43.61 -11.76 -11.30
N PHE A 14 -42.62 -12.28 -12.02
CA PHE A 14 -41.59 -11.46 -12.68
C PHE A 14 -42.15 -10.64 -13.85
N GLU A 15 -43.11 -11.18 -14.61
CA GLU A 15 -43.76 -10.42 -15.69
C GLU A 15 -44.71 -9.33 -15.16
N GLN A 16 -45.41 -9.57 -14.05
CA GLN A 16 -46.19 -8.53 -13.36
C GLN A 16 -45.29 -7.41 -12.82
N TYR A 17 -44.12 -7.75 -12.27
CA TYR A 17 -43.14 -6.77 -11.79
C TYR A 17 -42.56 -5.94 -12.96
N ARG A 18 -42.27 -6.57 -14.10
CA ARG A 18 -41.77 -5.91 -15.31
C ARG A 18 -42.80 -4.99 -15.97
N ALA A 19 -44.09 -5.34 -15.88
CA ALA A 19 -45.19 -4.51 -16.38
C ALA A 19 -45.48 -3.30 -15.47
N GLY A 20 -45.18 -3.38 -14.17
CA GLY A 20 -45.39 -2.31 -13.19
C GLY A 20 -44.39 -1.14 -13.27
N ILE A 21 -43.18 -1.38 -13.78
CA ILE A 21 -42.09 -0.37 -13.83
C ILE A 21 -42.26 0.62 -15.01
N GLY A 22 -43.09 0.29 -16.00
CA GLY A 22 -43.26 1.10 -17.22
C GLY A 22 -44.23 2.29 -17.15
N SER A 23 -44.89 2.58 -16.01
CA SER A 23 -46.02 3.53 -15.98
C SER A 23 -45.94 4.69 -14.97
N MET A 24 -44.81 4.92 -14.29
CA MET A 24 -44.67 6.06 -13.36
C MET A 24 -43.69 7.18 -13.81
N PRO A 25 -44.02 7.97 -14.85
CA PRO A 25 -43.50 9.34 -14.90
C PRO A 25 -44.55 10.47 -15.03
N SER A 26 -45.86 10.19 -15.04
CA SER A 26 -46.86 11.24 -15.37
C SER A 26 -47.63 11.84 -14.19
N GLN A 27 -47.67 11.19 -13.01
CA GLN A 27 -48.39 11.72 -11.84
C GLN A 27 -47.56 12.67 -10.95
N ARG A 28 -46.21 12.53 -10.93
CA ARG A 28 -45.32 13.40 -10.14
C ARG A 28 -45.22 14.83 -10.73
N ALA A 29 -45.29 14.95 -12.05
CA ALA A 29 -45.26 16.25 -12.76
C ALA A 29 -46.55 17.08 -12.56
N GLN A 30 -47.70 16.45 -12.32
CA GLN A 30 -48.97 17.17 -12.11
C GLN A 30 -49.16 17.70 -10.69
N ILE A 31 -48.44 17.15 -9.71
CA ILE A 31 -48.47 17.60 -8.31
C ILE A 31 -47.51 18.78 -8.11
N LEU A 32 -46.33 18.75 -8.75
CA LEU A 32 -45.37 19.87 -8.70
C LEU A 32 -45.88 21.14 -9.38
N HIS A 33 -46.73 21.03 -10.41
CA HIS A 33 -47.26 22.21 -11.12
C HIS A 33 -48.42 22.92 -10.38
N LYS A 34 -48.91 22.37 -9.25
CA LYS A 34 -50.00 22.98 -8.46
C LYS A 34 -49.56 23.71 -7.19
N LEU A 35 -48.26 23.69 -6.86
CA LEU A 35 -47.73 24.34 -5.66
C LEU A 35 -47.12 25.74 -5.92
N ASP A 36 -47.07 26.20 -7.17
CA ASP A 36 -46.31 27.41 -7.54
C ASP A 36 -47.15 28.70 -7.71
N GLU A 37 -48.39 28.72 -7.22
CA GLU A 37 -49.24 29.92 -7.25
C GLU A 37 -49.51 30.49 -5.85
N LYS A 38 -48.54 31.26 -5.31
CA LYS A 38 -48.79 32.46 -4.48
C LYS A 38 -47.51 33.33 -4.36
N PRO A 39 -47.64 34.66 -4.26
CA PRO A 39 -46.59 35.59 -4.69
C PRO A 39 -45.55 35.86 -3.59
N ALA A 40 -44.28 35.60 -3.90
CA ALA A 40 -43.16 36.00 -3.07
C ALA A 40 -42.90 37.52 -3.15
N ARG A 41 -42.85 38.16 -1.97
CA ARG A 41 -42.42 39.55 -1.79
C ARG A 41 -40.94 39.72 -2.15
N SER A 42 -40.64 40.86 -2.76
CA SER A 42 -39.35 41.27 -3.29
C SER A 42 -38.24 41.42 -2.25
N TYR A 43 -37.13 40.70 -2.42
CA TYR A 43 -35.78 41.09 -1.94
C TYR A 43 -34.72 40.57 -2.92
N ARG A 44 -34.13 41.45 -3.75
CA ARG A 44 -32.92 41.19 -4.56
C ARG A 44 -32.07 42.46 -4.65
N PRO A 45 -30.82 42.41 -4.16
CA PRO A 45 -29.71 42.62 -5.10
C PRO A 45 -28.49 41.68 -4.94
N TYR A 46 -28.39 40.85 -3.90
CA TYR A 46 -27.12 40.14 -3.58
C TYR A 46 -26.75 38.96 -4.52
N TYR A 47 -27.72 38.24 -5.08
CA TYR A 47 -27.43 37.03 -5.88
C TYR A 47 -26.79 37.29 -7.25
N ARG A 48 -26.90 38.50 -7.80
CA ARG A 48 -26.27 38.83 -9.08
C ARG A 48 -24.77 39.09 -8.96
N LEU A 49 -24.28 39.47 -7.78
CA LEU A 49 -22.85 39.69 -7.57
C LEU A 49 -22.08 38.38 -7.40
N ALA A 50 -22.66 37.42 -6.68
CA ALA A 50 -22.04 36.10 -6.45
C ALA A 50 -21.90 35.30 -7.74
N ALA A 51 -22.93 35.32 -8.61
CA ALA A 51 -22.87 34.62 -9.90
C ALA A 51 -21.84 35.24 -10.86
N VAL A 52 -21.65 36.57 -10.82
CA VAL A 52 -20.64 37.26 -11.64
C VAL A 52 -19.23 37.01 -11.09
N ALA A 53 -19.06 36.94 -9.77
CA ALA A 53 -17.77 36.61 -9.15
C ALA A 53 -17.34 35.17 -9.46
N ALA A 54 -18.25 34.19 -9.37
CA ALA A 54 -17.98 32.80 -9.71
C ALA A 54 -17.59 32.62 -11.19
N ALA A 55 -18.26 33.34 -12.11
CA ALA A 55 -17.92 33.32 -13.53
C ALA A 55 -16.55 33.96 -13.83
N LEU A 56 -16.15 34.99 -13.10
CA LEU A 56 -14.83 35.62 -13.22
C LEU A 56 -13.69 34.75 -12.67
N VAL A 57 -13.93 34.01 -11.58
CA VAL A 57 -12.96 33.04 -11.02
C VAL A 57 -12.74 31.89 -12.00
N LEU A 58 -13.79 31.38 -12.64
CA LEU A 58 -13.68 30.34 -13.67
C LEU A 58 -12.96 30.84 -14.94
N LEU A 59 -13.19 32.08 -15.36
CA LEU A 59 -12.51 32.66 -16.52
C LEU A 59 -11.02 32.96 -16.27
N LEU A 60 -10.65 33.33 -15.03
CA LEU A 60 -9.26 33.61 -14.65
C LEU A 60 -8.48 32.32 -14.30
N GLY A 61 -9.14 31.30 -13.76
CA GLY A 61 -8.50 30.02 -13.41
C GLY A 61 -8.10 29.17 -14.62
N ILE A 62 -8.82 29.28 -15.74
CA ILE A 62 -8.55 28.50 -16.96
C ILE A 62 -7.64 29.27 -17.94
N GLY A 63 -7.58 30.60 -17.86
CA GLY A 63 -6.89 31.45 -18.85
C GLY A 63 -5.39 31.69 -18.63
N VAL A 64 -4.84 31.39 -17.45
CA VAL A 64 -3.46 31.76 -17.08
C VAL A 64 -2.41 30.65 -17.35
N PRO A 65 -2.69 29.34 -17.30
CA PRO A 65 -1.64 28.33 -17.50
C PRO A 65 -1.12 28.18 -18.96
N VAL A 66 -1.79 28.76 -19.96
CA VAL A 66 -1.43 28.59 -21.38
C VAL A 66 -0.33 29.58 -21.84
N LEU A 67 0.10 30.54 -21.01
CA LEU A 67 1.05 31.58 -21.40
C LEU A 67 2.44 31.56 -20.72
N SER A 68 2.69 30.66 -19.77
CA SER A 68 4.02 30.49 -19.16
C SER A 68 4.47 29.04 -19.29
N GLY A 69 5.13 28.71 -20.41
CA GLY A 69 5.67 27.38 -20.69
C GLY A 69 6.82 27.01 -19.75
N ASN A 70 6.50 26.61 -18.52
CA ASN A 70 7.33 25.87 -17.59
C ASN A 70 6.39 25.04 -16.70
N GLY A 71 6.11 23.82 -17.13
CA GLY A 71 5.30 22.86 -16.39
C GLY A 71 6.13 22.18 -15.30
N PHE A 72 5.99 22.65 -14.06
CA PHE A 72 6.23 21.83 -12.88
C PHE A 72 5.03 20.89 -12.73
N LEU A 73 5.24 19.58 -12.89
CA LEU A 73 4.26 18.57 -12.51
C LEU A 73 4.31 18.40 -11.00
N ALA A 74 3.23 18.77 -10.32
CA ALA A 74 2.98 18.36 -8.95
C ALA A 74 2.76 16.84 -8.96
N GLY A 75 3.59 16.11 -8.21
CA GLY A 75 3.44 14.68 -8.00
C GLY A 75 2.13 14.40 -7.28
N HIS A 76 1.38 13.43 -7.80
CA HIS A 76 0.35 12.75 -7.02
C HIS A 76 1.02 11.84 -5.99
N PRO A 77 0.42 11.61 -4.81
CA PRO A 77 0.88 10.55 -3.91
C PRO A 77 0.70 9.19 -4.58
N ASP A 78 1.77 8.39 -4.51
CA ASP A 78 1.92 7.07 -5.14
C ASP A 78 0.90 6.06 -4.57
N GLN A 79 0.25 5.28 -5.43
CA GLN A 79 -0.65 4.19 -5.02
C GLN A 79 0.12 2.87 -4.92
N VAL A 80 0.10 2.25 -3.74
CA VAL A 80 0.39 0.83 -3.56
C VAL A 80 -0.77 0.03 -4.18
N ARG A 81 -0.50 -0.81 -5.18
CA ARG A 81 -1.50 -1.71 -5.78
C ARG A 81 -1.12 -3.16 -5.56
N THR A 82 -2.12 -3.99 -5.27
CA THR A 82 -2.02 -5.45 -5.24
C THR A 82 -2.32 -6.05 -6.62
N THR A 83 -1.57 -7.09 -6.98
CA THR A 83 -1.60 -7.75 -8.29
C THR A 83 -2.91 -8.50 -8.55
N GLY A 84 -3.62 -8.11 -9.62
CA GLY A 84 -4.70 -8.91 -10.19
C GLY A 84 -5.59 -8.13 -11.16
N ASP A 85 -5.18 -8.02 -12.43
CA ASP A 85 -6.07 -8.00 -13.61
C ASP A 85 -5.27 -7.66 -14.88
N LEU A 86 -4.98 -8.65 -15.73
CA LEU A 86 -4.57 -8.39 -17.12
C LEU A 86 -5.26 -9.39 -18.06
N ALA A 87 -6.18 -8.86 -18.88
CA ALA A 87 -6.77 -9.54 -20.01
C ALA A 87 -5.88 -9.35 -21.26
N ALA A 88 -5.62 -10.45 -21.97
CA ALA A 88 -4.78 -10.50 -23.16
C ALA A 88 -5.33 -9.66 -24.33
N VAL A 89 -4.49 -8.82 -24.92
CA VAL A 89 -4.71 -8.20 -26.24
C VAL A 89 -3.57 -8.66 -27.16
N GLN A 90 -3.92 -9.31 -28.27
CA GLN A 90 -2.96 -9.72 -29.30
C GLN A 90 -2.59 -8.55 -30.23
N PRO A 91 -1.32 -8.39 -30.63
CA PRO A 91 -0.94 -7.43 -31.67
C PRO A 91 -1.02 -8.05 -33.07
N GLU A 92 -1.49 -7.26 -34.04
CA GLU A 92 -1.36 -7.56 -35.47
C GLU A 92 0.07 -7.30 -35.98
N PRO A 93 0.57 -8.05 -37.00
CA PRO A 93 1.96 -7.96 -37.43
C PRO A 93 2.17 -6.88 -38.50
N THR A 94 3.08 -5.94 -38.25
CA THR A 94 3.69 -5.09 -39.28
C THR A 94 4.92 -5.78 -39.89
N GLY A 95 4.89 -5.97 -41.21
CA GLY A 95 5.90 -6.71 -41.95
C GLY A 95 7.21 -5.94 -42.19
N PHE A 96 8.31 -6.67 -42.05
CA PHE A 96 9.60 -6.36 -42.68
C PHE A 96 10.05 -7.55 -43.53
N VAL A 97 10.64 -7.25 -44.69
CA VAL A 97 11.09 -8.21 -45.70
C VAL A 97 12.52 -8.67 -45.37
N PRO A 98 12.79 -9.97 -45.19
CA PRO A 98 14.16 -10.46 -45.05
C PRO A 98 14.79 -10.80 -46.40
N LEU A 99 16.06 -10.44 -46.54
CA LEU A 99 16.96 -10.91 -47.60
C LEU A 99 17.24 -12.41 -47.43
N ALA A 100 17.17 -13.14 -48.54
CA ALA A 100 17.25 -14.60 -48.58
C ALA A 100 18.62 -15.15 -48.15
N GLN A 101 18.61 -16.17 -47.28
CA GLN A 101 19.69 -17.13 -47.10
C GLN A 101 19.23 -18.54 -47.54
N PRO A 102 20.16 -19.42 -47.98
CA PRO A 102 19.81 -20.67 -48.64
C PRO A 102 19.38 -21.76 -47.65
N GLU A 103 18.38 -22.53 -48.06
CA GLU A 103 17.71 -23.60 -47.32
C GLU A 103 18.68 -24.70 -46.84
N GLY A 104 18.89 -24.75 -45.52
CA GLY A 104 19.34 -25.94 -44.79
C GLY A 104 18.23 -26.41 -43.86
N THR A 105 17.91 -27.69 -43.89
CA THR A 105 16.91 -28.36 -43.02
C THR A 105 17.18 -28.08 -41.54
N PRO A 106 16.16 -27.70 -40.73
CA PRO A 106 16.36 -27.46 -39.31
C PRO A 106 16.43 -28.79 -38.56
N GLU A 107 17.63 -29.13 -38.07
CA GLU A 107 17.78 -30.01 -36.92
C GLU A 107 17.23 -29.25 -35.70
N THR A 108 16.32 -29.87 -34.97
CA THR A 108 15.75 -29.35 -33.73
C THR A 108 16.88 -29.23 -32.71
N ALA A 109 17.51 -28.07 -32.64
CA ALA A 109 18.44 -27.72 -31.58
C ALA A 109 17.65 -27.65 -30.28
N VAL A 110 17.88 -28.61 -29.39
CA VAL A 110 17.49 -28.50 -27.98
C VAL A 110 18.24 -27.30 -27.44
N GLN A 111 17.53 -26.21 -27.16
CA GLN A 111 18.13 -25.09 -26.44
C GLN A 111 18.54 -25.61 -25.05
N PRO A 112 19.80 -25.43 -24.64
CA PRO A 112 20.19 -25.77 -23.28
C PRO A 112 19.35 -24.96 -22.31
N GLU A 113 18.89 -25.59 -21.22
CA GLU A 113 18.28 -24.87 -20.11
C GLU A 113 19.25 -23.76 -19.66
N PRO A 114 18.76 -22.53 -19.38
CA PRO A 114 19.62 -21.46 -18.90
C PRO A 114 20.31 -21.95 -17.62
N GLU A 115 21.65 -22.00 -17.64
CA GLU A 115 22.44 -22.27 -16.44
C GLU A 115 22.09 -21.18 -15.43
N VAL A 116 21.32 -21.52 -14.39
CA VAL A 116 21.19 -20.71 -13.18
C VAL A 116 22.62 -20.33 -12.77
N SER A 117 22.88 -19.02 -12.67
CA SER A 117 24.26 -18.54 -12.60
C SER A 117 25.00 -19.24 -11.45
N LEU A 118 26.10 -19.92 -11.78
CA LEU A 118 26.96 -20.65 -10.82
C LEU A 118 27.36 -19.77 -9.61
N ASN A 119 27.29 -18.45 -9.80
CA ASN A 119 27.60 -17.43 -8.82
C ASN A 119 26.59 -17.36 -7.67
N TYR A 120 25.28 -17.57 -7.89
CA TYR A 120 24.29 -17.43 -6.82
C TYR A 120 24.38 -18.55 -5.77
N HIS A 121 24.48 -19.81 -6.21
CA HIS A 121 24.65 -20.93 -5.28
C HIS A 121 25.96 -20.82 -4.51
N THR A 122 27.05 -20.45 -5.18
CA THR A 122 28.34 -20.22 -4.54
C THR A 122 28.27 -19.07 -3.52
N TRP A 123 27.52 -18.01 -3.86
CA TRP A 123 27.29 -16.87 -2.99
C TRP A 123 26.50 -17.26 -1.74
N ILE A 124 25.34 -17.92 -1.88
CA ILE A 124 24.56 -18.46 -0.76
C ILE A 124 25.42 -19.37 0.12
N ASP A 125 26.20 -20.28 -0.48
CA ASP A 125 27.04 -21.21 0.26
C ASP A 125 28.16 -20.52 1.05
N SER A 126 28.50 -19.28 0.69
CA SER A 126 29.50 -18.45 1.39
C SER A 126 28.93 -17.66 2.56
N MET A 127 27.60 -17.59 2.70
CA MET A 127 26.93 -16.79 3.72
C MET A 127 26.91 -17.44 5.10
N ASP A 128 26.75 -16.61 6.12
CA ASP A 128 26.46 -17.09 7.46
C ASP A 128 25.09 -17.81 7.46
N ARG A 129 25.08 -19.06 7.94
CA ARG A 129 23.87 -19.88 7.97
C ARG A 129 22.83 -19.31 8.92
N ASP A 130 23.24 -18.72 10.04
CA ASP A 130 22.31 -18.18 11.02
C ASP A 130 21.55 -16.98 10.42
N LEU A 131 22.22 -16.18 9.57
CA LEU A 131 21.59 -15.07 8.84
C LEU A 131 20.65 -15.57 7.73
N MET A 132 21.04 -16.61 7.00
CA MET A 132 20.19 -17.25 5.99
C MET A 132 18.94 -17.88 6.60
N ASP A 133 19.10 -18.60 7.72
CA ASP A 133 18.00 -19.24 8.44
C ASP A 133 17.06 -18.21 9.10
N ALA A 134 17.53 -16.98 9.28
CA ALA A 134 16.75 -15.87 9.81
C ALA A 134 16.05 -15.01 8.74
N LEU A 135 16.19 -15.34 7.46
CA LEU A 135 15.44 -14.67 6.39
C LEU A 135 13.94 -14.85 6.60
N VAL A 136 13.24 -13.72 6.67
CA VAL A 136 11.79 -13.67 6.79
C VAL A 136 11.16 -13.00 5.56
N PRO A 137 9.97 -13.44 5.12
CA PRO A 137 9.27 -12.78 4.03
C PRO A 137 8.93 -11.33 4.36
N VAL A 138 9.25 -10.42 3.44
CA VAL A 138 8.98 -8.97 3.59
C VAL A 138 7.76 -8.58 2.75
N ASN A 139 7.70 -9.04 1.49
CA ASN A 139 6.63 -8.79 0.52
C ASN A 139 6.26 -7.30 0.36
N LEU A 140 7.25 -6.41 0.35
CA LEU A 140 7.04 -4.99 0.07
C LEU A 140 7.28 -4.72 -1.40
N SER A 141 6.37 -4.00 -2.04
CA SER A 141 6.48 -3.61 -3.44
C SER A 141 6.51 -2.10 -3.61
N TYR A 142 7.33 -1.62 -4.53
CA TYR A 142 7.44 -0.21 -4.88
C TYR A 142 7.53 -0.06 -6.39
N GLU A 143 6.61 0.71 -6.98
CA GLU A 143 6.56 0.94 -8.42
C GLU A 143 6.88 2.40 -8.75
N LYS A 144 7.81 2.61 -9.69
CA LYS A 144 8.11 3.95 -10.22
C LYS A 144 8.72 3.84 -11.60
N SER A 145 8.27 4.72 -12.51
CA SER A 145 8.72 4.77 -13.91
C SER A 145 8.55 3.46 -14.69
N GLY A 146 7.47 2.72 -14.37
CA GLY A 146 7.17 1.42 -14.97
C GLY A 146 8.09 0.28 -14.51
N ILE A 147 8.93 0.52 -13.51
CA ILE A 147 9.75 -0.50 -12.86
C ILE A 147 9.16 -0.80 -11.49
N ARG A 148 8.96 -2.09 -11.19
CA ARG A 148 8.57 -2.58 -9.87
C ARG A 148 9.78 -3.14 -9.14
N LEU A 149 10.00 -2.72 -7.90
CA LEU A 149 10.96 -3.30 -6.98
C LEU A 149 10.19 -4.02 -5.87
N ASP A 150 10.38 -5.33 -5.75
CA ASP A 150 9.79 -6.15 -4.69
C ASP A 150 10.87 -6.59 -3.71
N VAL A 151 10.77 -6.21 -2.43
CA VAL A 151 11.58 -6.79 -1.36
C VAL A 151 10.90 -8.08 -0.92
N LEU A 152 11.51 -9.21 -1.29
CA LEU A 152 10.95 -10.55 -1.10
C LEU A 152 11.22 -11.06 0.31
N GLN A 153 12.48 -10.98 0.74
CA GLN A 153 12.92 -11.46 2.04
C GLN A 153 13.98 -10.53 2.63
N GLY A 154 14.11 -10.56 3.95
CA GLY A 154 15.19 -9.83 4.61
C GLY A 154 15.51 -10.35 6.01
N ALA A 155 16.74 -10.13 6.42
CA ALA A 155 17.26 -10.37 7.76
C ALA A 155 18.31 -9.32 8.09
N VAL A 156 18.23 -8.74 9.29
CA VAL A 156 19.12 -7.67 9.76
C VAL A 156 19.50 -7.97 11.20
N THR A 157 20.80 -8.06 11.45
CA THR A 157 21.40 -8.20 12.77
C THR A 157 22.05 -6.88 13.20
N GLU A 158 22.77 -6.86 14.32
CA GLU A 158 23.51 -5.67 14.76
C GLU A 158 24.67 -5.27 13.83
N THR A 159 25.15 -6.19 12.98
CA THR A 159 26.33 -5.98 12.14
C THR A 159 26.13 -6.34 10.68
N GLU A 160 25.06 -7.04 10.32
CA GLU A 160 24.87 -7.55 8.96
C GLU A 160 23.42 -7.35 8.50
N ALA A 161 23.24 -7.12 7.21
CA ALA A 161 21.94 -7.15 6.56
C ALA A 161 22.01 -8.03 5.32
N LEU A 162 21.02 -8.91 5.17
CA LEU A 162 20.80 -9.75 4.01
C LEU A 162 19.40 -9.46 3.48
N LEU A 163 19.29 -9.08 2.21
CA LEU A 163 18.03 -8.81 1.55
C LEU A 163 17.94 -9.58 0.24
N VAL A 164 16.78 -10.16 -0.04
CA VAL A 164 16.43 -10.72 -1.35
C VAL A 164 15.33 -9.86 -1.94
N TYR A 165 15.55 -9.34 -3.14
CA TYR A 165 14.61 -8.46 -3.81
C TYR A 165 14.58 -8.74 -5.30
N SER A 166 13.55 -8.30 -5.99
CA SER A 166 13.49 -8.36 -7.45
C SER A 166 13.18 -7.01 -8.06
N VAL A 167 13.63 -6.83 -9.29
CA VAL A 167 13.29 -5.70 -10.15
C VAL A 167 12.61 -6.24 -11.40
N GLU A 168 11.43 -5.72 -11.70
CA GLU A 168 10.61 -6.12 -12.83
C GLU A 168 10.30 -4.91 -13.72
N ASP A 169 10.40 -5.13 -15.02
CA ASP A 169 10.01 -4.16 -16.02
C ASP A 169 8.57 -4.41 -16.48
N LEU A 170 7.65 -3.56 -16.01
CA LEU A 170 6.22 -3.66 -16.30
C LEU A 170 5.87 -3.25 -17.74
N GLU A 171 6.76 -2.53 -18.42
CA GLU A 171 6.58 -2.09 -19.82
C GLU A 171 7.32 -3.01 -20.81
N GLY A 172 8.28 -3.78 -20.32
CA GLY A 172 9.08 -4.76 -21.04
C GLY A 172 10.26 -4.18 -21.83
N GLY A 173 11.28 -5.00 -22.03
CA GLY A 173 12.41 -4.71 -22.92
C GLY A 173 13.48 -3.75 -22.39
N ARG A 174 13.40 -3.33 -21.11
CA ARG A 174 14.38 -2.44 -20.47
C ARG A 174 15.25 -3.17 -19.44
N ILE A 175 14.97 -4.41 -19.06
CA ILE A 175 15.88 -5.19 -18.21
C ILE A 175 16.22 -6.54 -18.85
N ASN A 176 17.39 -7.08 -18.52
CA ASN A 176 17.91 -8.36 -19.03
C ASN A 176 18.81 -9.05 -17.98
N GLU A 177 19.34 -10.23 -18.30
CA GLU A 177 20.21 -11.02 -17.42
C GLU A 177 21.55 -10.34 -17.07
N ARG A 178 21.83 -9.19 -17.66
CA ARG A 178 23.03 -8.37 -17.43
C ARG A 178 22.70 -7.00 -16.86
N THR A 179 21.44 -6.74 -16.50
CA THR A 179 21.07 -5.51 -15.82
C THR A 179 21.82 -5.44 -14.49
N TYR A 180 22.69 -4.45 -14.38
CA TYR A 180 23.38 -4.13 -13.16
C TYR A 180 22.54 -3.14 -12.36
N ASN A 181 22.44 -3.42 -11.06
CA ASN A 181 21.59 -2.65 -10.18
C ASN A 181 22.33 -2.33 -8.88
N PRO A 182 22.86 -1.10 -8.72
CA PRO A 182 23.44 -0.66 -7.47
C PRO A 182 22.34 -0.26 -6.50
N VAL A 183 21.70 -1.27 -5.91
CA VAL A 183 20.87 -1.07 -4.73
C VAL A 183 21.77 -1.08 -3.52
N TYR A 184 21.83 0.01 -2.79
CA TYR A 184 22.60 0.11 -1.55
C TYR A 184 21.71 0.60 -0.41
N PRO A 185 21.91 0.06 0.79
CA PRO A 185 21.35 0.67 1.98
C PRO A 185 22.06 2.00 2.25
N ASP A 186 21.28 3.07 2.40
CA ASP A 186 21.82 4.40 2.75
C ASP A 186 21.95 4.50 4.27
N ILE A 187 22.82 3.66 4.82
CA ILE A 187 22.98 3.49 6.27
C ILE A 187 24.47 3.41 6.60
N GLY A 188 25.01 4.51 7.12
CA GLY A 188 26.34 4.53 7.73
C GLY A 188 27.47 4.01 6.83
N SER A 189 28.54 3.55 7.47
CA SER A 189 29.69 2.95 6.78
C SER A 189 29.68 1.44 6.91
N PHE A 190 29.88 0.74 5.79
CA PHE A 190 30.02 -0.71 5.74
C PHE A 190 31.49 -1.16 5.57
N ASP A 191 31.78 -2.37 6.04
CA ASP A 191 33.05 -3.08 5.84
C ASP A 191 33.05 -3.86 4.52
N SER A 192 31.90 -4.42 4.13
CA SER A 192 31.72 -5.11 2.86
C SER A 192 30.30 -4.93 2.34
N TYR A 193 30.18 -4.92 1.02
CA TYR A 193 28.94 -4.86 0.28
C TYR A 193 29.03 -5.81 -0.91
N GLU A 194 28.03 -6.68 -1.04
CA GLU A 194 27.89 -7.61 -2.14
C GLU A 194 26.47 -7.54 -2.68
N ASN A 195 26.34 -7.50 -4.00
CA ASN A 195 25.06 -7.59 -4.69
C ASN A 195 25.19 -8.57 -5.85
N VAL A 196 24.35 -9.60 -5.84
CA VAL A 196 24.46 -10.75 -6.73
C VAL A 196 23.14 -10.99 -7.44
N LEU A 197 23.18 -11.10 -8.76
CA LEU A 197 22.06 -11.58 -9.56
C LEU A 197 21.82 -13.07 -9.27
N ALA A 198 20.67 -13.38 -8.68
CA ALA A 198 20.23 -14.72 -8.36
C ALA A 198 19.62 -15.43 -9.57
N GLU A 199 18.70 -14.75 -10.23
CA GLU A 199 17.86 -15.31 -11.30
C GLU A 199 17.42 -14.19 -12.26
N TYR A 200 17.27 -14.55 -13.53
CA TYR A 200 16.59 -13.73 -14.52
C TYR A 200 15.45 -14.53 -15.16
N ASP A 201 14.23 -14.03 -15.01
CA ASP A 201 13.04 -14.52 -15.68
C ASP A 201 12.76 -13.66 -16.92
N GLU A 202 13.12 -14.19 -18.09
CA GLU A 202 12.90 -13.54 -19.38
C GLU A 202 11.40 -13.37 -19.70
N ALA A 203 10.54 -14.30 -19.28
CA ALA A 203 9.11 -14.22 -19.57
C ALA A 203 8.43 -13.12 -18.75
N GLY A 204 8.88 -12.94 -17.51
CA GLY A 204 8.42 -11.89 -16.61
C GLY A 204 9.14 -10.55 -16.77
N ASN A 205 10.21 -10.45 -17.58
CA ASN A 205 11.16 -9.34 -17.55
C ASN A 205 11.55 -8.98 -16.11
N ARG A 206 12.04 -9.97 -15.34
CA ARG A 206 12.28 -9.83 -13.90
C ARG A 206 13.66 -10.36 -13.52
N CYS A 207 14.44 -9.55 -12.80
CA CYS A 207 15.70 -9.95 -12.19
C CYS A 207 15.52 -10.08 -10.68
N THR A 208 15.97 -11.20 -10.10
CA THR A 208 16.02 -11.39 -8.64
C THR A 208 17.47 -11.26 -8.18
N TYR A 209 17.69 -10.49 -7.11
CA TYR A 209 19.00 -10.19 -6.57
C TYR A 209 19.06 -10.52 -5.07
N GLY A 210 20.26 -10.79 -4.59
CA GLY A 210 20.60 -10.85 -3.18
C GLY A 210 21.63 -9.77 -2.83
N ILE A 211 21.38 -9.03 -1.75
CA ILE A 211 22.33 -8.07 -1.17
C ILE A 211 22.78 -8.56 0.18
N HIS A 212 24.09 -8.50 0.41
CA HIS A 212 24.68 -8.70 1.73
C HIS A 212 25.59 -7.54 2.08
N VAL A 213 25.31 -6.92 3.22
CA VAL A 213 26.07 -5.79 3.73
C VAL A 213 26.53 -6.09 5.14
N ARG A 214 27.84 -5.96 5.38
CA ARG A 214 28.41 -6.01 6.72
C ARG A 214 28.76 -4.60 7.16
N TYR A 215 28.14 -4.14 8.23
CA TYR A 215 28.35 -2.82 8.82
C TYR A 215 29.42 -2.85 9.88
N LYS A 216 30.11 -1.72 10.04
CA LYS A 216 31.00 -1.51 11.20
C LYS A 216 30.21 -1.42 12.49
N ASP A 217 29.04 -0.79 12.42
CA ASP A 217 28.17 -0.51 13.57
C ASP A 217 26.76 -0.12 13.07
N LEU A 218 25.91 -1.11 12.73
CA LEU A 218 24.58 -0.82 12.17
C LEU A 218 23.67 -0.18 13.21
N ALA A 219 23.73 -0.65 14.46
CA ALA A 219 22.88 -0.20 15.54
C ALA A 219 23.00 1.32 15.81
N HIS A 220 24.18 1.90 15.61
CA HIS A 220 24.38 3.35 15.75
C HIS A 220 24.03 4.16 14.48
N CYS A 221 23.79 3.50 13.35
CA CYS A 221 23.47 4.15 12.08
C CYS A 221 21.97 4.14 11.75
N LEU A 222 21.16 3.37 12.50
CA LEU A 222 19.71 3.33 12.37
C LEU A 222 19.09 4.44 13.22
N ASP A 223 18.80 5.59 12.60
CA ASP A 223 18.15 6.75 13.25
C ASP A 223 16.60 6.63 13.30
N GLY A 224 16.02 5.48 12.95
CA GLY A 224 14.56 5.31 12.88
C GLY A 224 14.10 3.86 12.74
N PRO A 225 12.76 3.62 12.69
CA PRO A 225 12.17 2.29 12.67
C PRO A 225 12.26 1.57 11.33
N VAL A 226 13.02 2.10 10.36
CA VAL A 226 13.09 1.60 8.99
C VAL A 226 14.54 1.38 8.55
N PHE A 227 14.72 0.37 7.71
CA PHE A 227 15.93 0.08 6.95
C PHE A 227 15.75 0.63 5.54
N PRO A 228 16.40 1.77 5.18
CA PRO A 228 16.30 2.33 3.85
C PRO A 228 17.09 1.51 2.83
N LEU A 229 16.43 1.14 1.74
CA LEU A 229 17.00 0.52 0.56
C LEU A 229 16.90 1.51 -0.60
N ASN A 230 18.03 2.02 -1.09
CA ASN A 230 18.06 2.99 -2.17
C ASN A 230 18.62 2.37 -3.44
N MET A 231 17.94 2.63 -4.54
CA MET A 231 18.38 2.33 -5.90
C MET A 231 18.45 3.65 -6.65
N SER A 232 19.67 4.10 -6.96
CA SER A 232 19.83 5.41 -7.63
C SER A 232 19.50 5.31 -9.12
N TYR A 233 19.92 4.23 -9.76
CA TYR A 233 19.73 3.97 -11.18
C TYR A 233 19.67 2.46 -11.45
N LEU A 234 19.18 2.09 -12.62
CA LEU A 234 19.37 0.77 -13.22
C LEU A 234 20.24 0.92 -14.45
N ASP A 235 21.34 0.18 -14.50
CA ASP A 235 22.21 0.13 -15.66
C ASP A 235 21.92 -1.13 -16.47
N VAL A 236 21.36 -0.92 -17.65
CA VAL A 236 21.03 -1.97 -18.58
C VAL A 236 22.22 -2.13 -19.50
N THR A 237 22.97 -3.21 -19.32
CA THR A 237 24.11 -3.49 -20.19
C THR A 237 23.67 -4.38 -21.36
N GLU A 238 24.30 -4.17 -22.50
CA GLU A 238 24.22 -5.09 -23.64
C GLU A 238 25.58 -5.74 -23.86
N SER A 239 25.58 -6.90 -24.52
CA SER A 239 26.82 -7.57 -24.86
C SER A 239 26.87 -7.97 -26.32
N LYS A 240 28.02 -7.72 -26.92
CA LYS A 240 28.29 -7.95 -28.33
C LYS A 240 29.57 -8.75 -28.44
N THR A 241 29.52 -9.84 -29.21
CA THR A 241 30.72 -10.58 -29.58
C THR A 241 31.09 -10.24 -31.01
N ALA A 242 32.31 -9.74 -31.20
CA ALA A 242 32.90 -9.55 -32.53
C ALA A 242 34.03 -10.56 -32.73
N VAL A 243 34.01 -11.25 -33.87
CA VAL A 243 35.14 -12.06 -34.33
C VAL A 243 35.86 -11.28 -35.40
N MET A 244 37.15 -11.02 -35.19
CA MET A 244 37.97 -10.17 -36.03
C MET A 244 39.21 -10.92 -36.50
N GLN A 245 39.70 -10.55 -37.68
CA GLN A 245 40.88 -11.18 -38.28
C GLN A 245 41.95 -10.14 -38.56
N VAL A 246 43.19 -10.46 -38.20
CA VAL A 246 44.37 -9.67 -38.50
C VAL A 246 45.33 -10.51 -39.32
N ASN A 247 45.75 -9.99 -40.47
CA ASN A 247 46.76 -10.64 -41.29
C ASN A 247 48.16 -10.27 -40.77
N PRO A 248 48.92 -11.19 -40.15
CA PRO A 248 50.25 -10.90 -39.61
C PRO A 248 51.30 -10.61 -40.70
N ASP A 249 51.00 -10.91 -41.96
CA ASP A 249 51.86 -10.60 -43.11
C ASP A 249 51.49 -9.27 -43.80
N SER A 250 50.58 -8.47 -43.22
CA SER A 250 50.38 -7.10 -43.71
C SER A 250 51.69 -6.31 -43.54
N SER A 251 52.06 -5.53 -44.56
CA SER A 251 53.28 -4.71 -44.53
C SER A 251 53.20 -3.50 -43.58
N GLU A 252 52.06 -3.33 -42.92
CA GLU A 252 51.74 -2.20 -42.04
C GLU A 252 51.58 -2.71 -40.61
N SER A 253 52.67 -3.23 -40.03
CA SER A 253 52.73 -3.41 -38.58
C SER A 253 52.59 -2.04 -37.90
N PRO A 254 51.71 -1.90 -36.90
CA PRO A 254 51.56 -0.65 -36.18
C PRO A 254 52.87 -0.24 -35.53
N ALA A 255 53.17 1.05 -35.56
CA ALA A 255 54.34 1.59 -34.89
C ALA A 255 54.16 1.51 -33.37
N LEU A 256 55.26 1.30 -32.64
CA LEU A 256 55.25 1.35 -31.18
C LEU A 256 55.79 2.70 -30.71
N VAL A 257 55.08 3.33 -29.79
CA VAL A 257 55.47 4.57 -29.12
C VAL A 257 55.71 4.32 -27.63
N ALA A 258 56.41 5.23 -26.97
CA ALA A 258 56.55 5.17 -25.52
C ALA A 258 55.18 5.31 -24.85
N MET A 259 54.92 4.50 -23.83
CA MET A 259 53.69 4.58 -23.06
C MET A 259 53.57 5.96 -22.38
N PRO A 260 52.38 6.59 -22.34
CA PRO A 260 52.18 7.85 -21.65
C PRO A 260 52.64 7.81 -20.18
N GLU A 261 53.13 8.93 -19.67
CA GLU A 261 53.56 8.99 -18.27
C GLU A 261 52.40 8.72 -17.31
N GLN A 262 51.19 9.18 -17.67
CA GLN A 262 49.92 9.07 -16.93
C GLN A 262 49.22 7.70 -17.07
N ALA A 263 49.82 6.74 -17.79
CA ALA A 263 49.21 5.42 -17.97
C ALA A 263 49.20 4.60 -16.67
N ASP A 264 48.01 4.12 -16.30
CA ASP A 264 47.81 3.14 -15.23
C ASP A 264 48.16 1.74 -15.75
N TRP A 265 49.06 1.07 -15.03
CA TRP A 265 49.58 -0.22 -15.45
C TRP A 265 49.20 -1.27 -14.40
N TYR A 266 48.32 -2.19 -14.78
CA TYR A 266 47.97 -3.35 -13.97
C TYR A 266 48.93 -4.50 -14.28
N ALA A 267 50.13 -4.47 -13.68
CA ALA A 267 50.93 -5.68 -13.57
C ALA A 267 51.37 -5.86 -12.12
N GLU A 268 51.01 -7.02 -11.55
CA GLU A 268 51.35 -7.39 -10.19
C GLU A 268 52.89 -7.33 -10.01
N ASN A 269 53.39 -6.33 -9.28
CA ASN A 269 54.74 -6.28 -8.69
C ASN A 269 55.97 -6.23 -9.62
N THR A 270 56.03 -5.35 -10.63
CA THR A 270 57.31 -5.08 -11.34
C THR A 270 57.66 -3.59 -11.47
N GLU A 271 58.94 -3.21 -11.52
CA GLU A 271 59.31 -1.83 -11.85
C GLU A 271 58.77 -1.48 -13.25
N LYS A 272 58.12 -0.31 -13.43
CA LYS A 272 57.56 0.17 -14.71
C LYS A 272 58.61 -0.02 -15.81
N PRO A 273 58.50 -1.06 -16.67
CA PRO A 273 59.47 -1.28 -17.73
C PRO A 273 59.43 -0.12 -18.72
N ASP A 274 60.43 -0.02 -19.61
CA ASP A 274 60.34 0.84 -20.80
C ASP A 274 59.26 0.27 -21.75
N LEU A 275 58.00 0.44 -21.35
CA LEU A 275 56.82 -0.12 -21.98
C LEU A 275 56.49 0.69 -23.23
N LYS A 276 56.17 -0.04 -24.28
CA LYS A 276 55.68 0.54 -25.53
C LYS A 276 54.28 0.05 -25.83
N VAL A 277 53.46 0.96 -26.32
CA VAL A 277 52.08 0.73 -26.78
C VAL A 277 52.01 1.03 -28.27
N MET A 278 50.97 0.55 -28.94
CA MET A 278 50.71 0.91 -30.34
C MET A 278 50.45 2.42 -30.47
N ASP A 279 50.93 3.01 -31.56
CA ASP A 279 50.80 4.45 -31.85
C ASP A 279 49.33 4.87 -31.96
N TYR A 280 48.81 5.47 -30.90
CA TYR A 280 47.42 5.91 -30.79
C TYR A 280 47.16 7.29 -31.42
N SER A 281 48.15 7.93 -32.06
CA SER A 281 47.99 9.24 -32.68
C SER A 281 47.20 9.22 -34.00
N SER A 282 47.02 8.04 -34.61
CA SER A 282 46.27 7.83 -35.85
C SER A 282 45.47 6.51 -35.77
N PRO A 283 44.41 6.46 -34.97
CA PRO A 283 43.61 5.25 -34.79
C PRO A 283 42.83 4.89 -36.07
N GLN A 284 42.58 3.60 -36.29
CA GLN A 284 41.70 3.10 -37.35
C GLN A 284 40.21 3.28 -37.01
N ASP A 285 39.89 3.33 -35.71
CA ASP A 285 38.57 3.62 -35.16
C ASP A 285 37.44 2.71 -35.70
N VAL A 286 37.69 1.40 -35.78
CA VAL A 286 36.66 0.42 -36.18
C VAL A 286 35.63 0.28 -35.05
N PRO A 287 34.34 0.62 -35.26
CA PRO A 287 33.35 0.59 -34.19
C PRO A 287 33.04 -0.84 -33.74
N LEU A 288 33.03 -1.06 -32.43
CA LEU A 288 32.55 -2.30 -31.80
C LEU A 288 31.21 -2.10 -31.09
N GLY A 289 31.01 -0.91 -30.53
CA GLY A 289 29.80 -0.53 -29.83
C GLY A 289 29.51 0.96 -29.96
N THR A 290 28.67 1.44 -29.06
CA THR A 290 28.39 2.88 -28.91
C THR A 290 29.63 3.59 -28.39
N HIS A 291 30.30 2.99 -27.40
CA HIS A 291 31.38 3.65 -26.65
C HIS A 291 32.78 3.09 -26.92
N VAL A 292 32.91 2.02 -27.72
CA VAL A 292 34.21 1.36 -27.96
C VAL A 292 34.51 1.21 -29.44
N ARG A 293 35.77 1.50 -29.78
CA ARG A 293 36.35 1.28 -31.10
C ARG A 293 37.64 0.48 -30.99
N VAL A 294 37.91 -0.41 -31.94
CA VAL A 294 39.27 -0.92 -32.14
C VAL A 294 40.08 0.20 -32.79
N SER A 295 41.02 0.75 -32.01
CA SER A 295 41.98 1.74 -32.49
C SER A 295 42.96 1.07 -33.45
N GLN A 296 43.62 -0.01 -33.03
CA GLN A 296 44.60 -0.73 -33.85
C GLN A 296 44.68 -2.20 -33.43
N ALA A 297 45.05 -3.09 -34.37
CA ALA A 297 45.40 -4.47 -34.07
C ALA A 297 46.50 -4.95 -35.02
N GLY A 298 47.48 -5.69 -34.52
CA GLY A 298 48.63 -6.09 -35.32
C GLY A 298 49.61 -7.02 -34.61
N VAL A 299 50.53 -7.58 -35.39
CA VAL A 299 51.67 -8.32 -34.84
C VAL A 299 52.91 -7.43 -34.88
N VAL A 300 53.50 -7.19 -33.70
CA VAL A 300 54.74 -6.42 -33.54
C VAL A 300 55.68 -7.18 -32.61
N ASP A 301 56.94 -7.32 -33.03
CA ASP A 301 58.00 -8.00 -32.25
C ASP A 301 57.62 -9.43 -31.77
N GLY A 302 56.82 -10.15 -32.56
CA GLY A 302 56.37 -11.51 -32.23
C GLY A 302 55.20 -11.56 -31.23
N GLN A 303 54.60 -10.42 -30.90
CA GLN A 303 53.41 -10.32 -30.07
C GLN A 303 52.22 -9.84 -30.89
N PHE A 304 51.06 -10.47 -30.72
CA PHE A 304 49.79 -9.92 -31.18
C PHE A 304 49.31 -8.88 -30.18
N ARG A 305 48.89 -7.72 -30.68
CA ARG A 305 48.40 -6.60 -29.88
C ARG A 305 47.08 -6.13 -30.44
N VAL A 306 46.14 -5.79 -29.56
CA VAL A 306 44.90 -5.10 -29.92
C VAL A 306 44.68 -3.95 -28.94
N GLN A 307 44.42 -2.77 -29.49
CA GLN A 307 44.20 -1.54 -28.76
C GLN A 307 42.78 -1.05 -29.04
N PHE A 308 42.07 -0.74 -27.96
CA PHE A 308 40.75 -0.15 -27.95
C PHE A 308 40.85 1.32 -27.58
N ARG A 309 39.91 2.09 -28.12
CA ARG A 309 39.68 3.48 -27.78
C ARG A 309 38.25 3.62 -27.28
N TYR A 310 38.10 4.22 -26.12
CA TYR A 310 36.85 4.60 -25.53
C TYR A 310 36.43 5.97 -26.10
N VAL A 311 35.17 6.10 -26.47
CA VAL A 311 34.61 7.32 -27.06
C VAL A 311 33.29 7.64 -26.37
N ASP A 312 33.03 8.94 -26.16
CA ASP A 312 31.77 9.43 -25.58
C ASP A 312 31.42 8.75 -24.24
N THR A 313 32.41 8.45 -23.39
CA THR A 313 32.25 7.90 -22.04
C THR A 313 31.90 8.96 -20.99
N ALA A 314 31.50 10.16 -21.45
CA ALA A 314 31.15 11.26 -20.58
C ALA A 314 30.11 10.80 -19.55
N PRO A 315 30.30 11.14 -18.26
CA PRO A 315 29.38 10.71 -17.23
C PRO A 315 27.95 11.20 -17.49
N VAL A 316 26.99 10.30 -17.32
CA VAL A 316 25.56 10.60 -17.36
C VAL A 316 25.18 11.23 -16.01
N PRO A 317 24.60 12.44 -15.98
CA PRO A 317 24.15 13.03 -14.73
C PRO A 317 23.02 12.18 -14.12
N LEU A 318 23.21 11.76 -12.87
CA LEU A 318 22.17 11.09 -12.08
C LEU A 318 21.32 12.14 -11.36
N ASN A 319 20.17 11.72 -10.80
CA ASN A 319 19.35 12.61 -9.98
C ASN A 319 20.13 13.00 -8.72
N GLY A 320 20.61 14.24 -8.67
CA GLY A 320 21.48 14.76 -7.61
C GLY A 320 22.74 15.41 -8.16
N ASN A 321 23.78 15.55 -7.31
CA ASN A 321 25.12 16.00 -7.72
C ASN A 321 26.04 14.80 -8.07
N SER A 322 25.48 13.63 -8.36
CA SER A 322 26.22 12.43 -8.74
C SER A 322 26.21 12.22 -10.24
N GLU A 323 27.30 11.65 -10.75
CA GLU A 323 27.52 11.35 -12.16
C GLU A 323 27.80 9.84 -12.30
N TYR A 324 27.26 9.22 -13.35
CA TYR A 324 27.48 7.81 -13.69
C TYR A 324 28.27 7.69 -14.98
N ALA A 325 29.50 7.22 -14.90
CA ALA A 325 30.23 6.83 -16.11
C ALA A 325 29.60 5.55 -16.69
N PRO A 326 29.20 5.53 -17.97
CA PRO A 326 28.71 4.32 -18.64
C PRO A 326 29.67 3.16 -18.42
N PHE A 327 29.16 2.00 -18.00
CA PHE A 327 29.98 0.81 -17.84
C PHE A 327 30.39 0.30 -19.20
N VAL A 328 31.69 0.04 -19.36
CA VAL A 328 32.23 -0.56 -20.57
C VAL A 328 33.33 -1.54 -20.17
N ASP A 329 33.18 -2.79 -20.60
CA ASP A 329 34.14 -3.85 -20.38
C ASP A 329 34.46 -4.57 -21.70
N VAL A 330 35.74 -4.78 -21.93
CA VAL A 330 36.27 -5.41 -23.14
C VAL A 330 37.08 -6.62 -22.74
N ALA A 331 36.59 -7.79 -23.09
CA ALA A 331 37.35 -9.03 -22.97
C ALA A 331 37.84 -9.47 -24.35
N VAL A 332 39.12 -9.83 -24.43
CA VAL A 332 39.74 -10.34 -25.66
C VAL A 332 40.28 -11.73 -25.45
N SER A 333 39.96 -12.62 -26.39
CA SER A 333 40.60 -13.94 -26.48
C SER A 333 41.18 -14.15 -27.87
N LEU A 334 42.35 -14.78 -27.90
CA LEU A 334 42.99 -15.22 -29.13
C LEU A 334 42.70 -16.72 -29.32
N GLU A 335 42.46 -17.15 -30.56
CA GLU A 335 42.17 -18.56 -30.85
C GLU A 335 43.23 -19.49 -30.22
N ASN A 336 42.81 -20.45 -29.38
CA ASN A 336 43.65 -21.39 -28.62
C ASN A 336 44.51 -20.79 -27.48
N GLN A 337 44.27 -19.53 -27.06
CA GLN A 337 44.92 -18.92 -25.91
C GLN A 337 43.90 -18.11 -25.08
N PRO A 338 43.35 -18.67 -23.99
CA PRO A 338 42.24 -18.07 -23.23
C PRO A 338 42.64 -16.87 -22.34
N GLY A 339 43.78 -16.21 -22.59
CA GLY A 339 44.22 -15.08 -21.80
C GLY A 339 45.35 -14.29 -22.47
N TYR A 340 45.50 -13.04 -22.04
CA TYR A 340 46.57 -12.13 -22.47
C TYR A 340 47.78 -12.22 -21.54
N ASP A 341 48.96 -11.85 -22.03
CA ASP A 341 50.17 -11.76 -21.21
C ASP A 341 50.32 -10.39 -20.54
N GLN A 342 49.83 -9.32 -21.20
CA GLN A 342 49.91 -7.94 -20.69
C GLN A 342 48.63 -7.18 -21.04
N HIS A 343 48.24 -6.27 -20.16
CA HIS A 343 47.06 -5.42 -20.31
C HIS A 343 47.37 -4.02 -19.76
N TYR A 344 47.13 -3.00 -20.59
CA TYR A 344 47.44 -1.59 -20.30
C TYR A 344 46.18 -0.74 -20.44
N ARG A 345 46.02 0.27 -19.58
CA ARG A 345 44.96 1.29 -19.68
C ARG A 345 45.58 2.67 -19.48
N TRP A 346 45.13 3.68 -20.22
CA TRP A 346 45.59 5.05 -19.96
C TRP A 346 44.58 6.10 -20.35
N ASP A 347 44.62 7.17 -19.56
CA ASP A 347 44.01 8.46 -19.80
C ASP A 347 44.98 9.29 -20.66
N ALA A 348 44.58 9.57 -21.91
CA ALA A 348 45.40 10.29 -22.87
C ALA A 348 45.20 11.80 -22.81
N ASP A 349 44.05 12.28 -22.32
CA ASP A 349 43.73 13.71 -22.26
C ASP A 349 43.79 14.33 -20.84
N GLY A 350 43.88 13.48 -19.81
CA GLY A 350 44.07 13.85 -18.41
C GLY A 350 42.76 14.14 -17.66
N ASP A 351 41.61 13.71 -18.16
CA ASP A 351 40.30 13.94 -17.53
C ASP A 351 39.99 13.00 -16.36
N GLY A 352 40.78 11.95 -16.18
CA GLY A 352 40.64 10.93 -15.13
C GLY A 352 39.96 9.65 -15.58
N ASP A 353 39.46 9.58 -16.83
CA ASP A 353 38.83 8.41 -17.41
C ASP A 353 39.78 7.65 -18.36
N THR A 354 39.50 6.36 -18.60
CA THR A 354 40.33 5.56 -19.51
C THR A 354 39.97 5.85 -20.96
N ASP A 355 40.88 6.49 -21.70
CA ASP A 355 40.73 6.72 -23.13
C ASP A 355 41.10 5.50 -23.99
N PHE A 356 42.12 4.75 -23.56
CA PHE A 356 42.67 3.64 -24.32
C PHE A 356 42.99 2.44 -23.46
N GLU A 357 42.86 1.26 -24.06
CA GLU A 357 43.21 -0.02 -23.46
C GLU A 357 43.92 -0.90 -24.48
N GLU A 358 44.99 -1.60 -24.10
CA GLU A 358 45.73 -2.49 -25.00
C GLU A 358 45.98 -3.86 -24.36
N PHE A 359 45.65 -4.92 -25.11
CA PHE A 359 45.91 -6.31 -24.74
C PHE A 359 47.04 -6.88 -25.59
N VAL A 360 47.99 -7.56 -24.95
CA VAL A 360 49.18 -8.14 -25.60
C VAL A 360 49.22 -9.64 -25.39
N PHE A 361 49.43 -10.37 -26.48
CA PHE A 361 49.53 -11.82 -26.54
C PHE A 361 50.85 -12.23 -27.19
N THR A 362 51.63 -13.04 -26.50
CA THR A 362 52.91 -13.59 -26.95
C THR A 362 52.63 -14.78 -27.85
N LEU A 363 53.09 -14.71 -29.10
CA LEU A 363 52.87 -15.77 -30.05
C LEU A 363 53.98 -16.82 -29.94
N ASN A 364 53.59 -18.08 -29.73
CA ASN A 364 54.51 -19.22 -29.70
C ASN A 364 54.96 -19.64 -31.13
N GLY A 365 55.53 -18.70 -31.88
CA GLY A 365 55.97 -18.87 -33.27
C GLY A 365 55.28 -17.91 -34.24
N LYS A 366 55.74 -17.89 -35.50
CA LYS A 366 55.08 -17.09 -36.55
C LYS A 366 53.77 -17.78 -36.96
N PRO A 367 52.60 -17.14 -36.81
CA PRO A 367 51.34 -17.75 -37.22
C PRO A 367 51.35 -18.02 -38.74
N ALA A 368 50.86 -19.20 -39.12
CA ALA A 368 50.69 -19.57 -40.52
C ALA A 368 49.30 -19.12 -40.99
N GLY A 369 49.13 -17.83 -41.28
CA GLY A 369 47.87 -17.26 -41.78
C GLY A 369 47.33 -16.13 -40.90
N ALA A 370 46.11 -15.68 -41.20
CA ALA A 370 45.42 -14.67 -40.42
C ALA A 370 45.20 -15.17 -38.98
N LEU A 371 45.44 -14.29 -38.02
CA LEU A 371 45.08 -14.50 -36.63
C LEU A 371 43.62 -14.09 -36.44
N GLU A 372 42.82 -14.99 -35.88
CA GLU A 372 41.46 -14.69 -35.45
C GLU A 372 41.44 -14.43 -33.94
N TYR A 373 40.79 -13.34 -33.55
CA TYR A 373 40.56 -13.01 -32.15
C TYR A 373 39.09 -12.64 -31.94
N ARG A 374 38.61 -12.96 -30.75
CA ARG A 374 37.26 -12.68 -30.31
C ARG A 374 37.31 -11.53 -29.31
N VAL A 375 36.46 -10.54 -29.53
CA VAL A 375 36.21 -9.44 -28.60
C VAL A 375 34.80 -9.61 -28.06
N ASP A 376 34.68 -9.77 -26.74
CA ASP A 376 33.42 -9.71 -26.02
C ASP A 376 33.32 -8.33 -25.38
N LEU A 377 32.44 -7.50 -25.92
CA LEU A 377 32.15 -6.15 -25.42
C LEU A 377 30.89 -6.22 -24.55
N THR A 378 30.96 -5.67 -23.35
CA THR A 378 29.79 -5.33 -22.52
C THR A 378 29.75 -3.82 -22.37
N GLU A 379 28.66 -3.17 -22.75
CA GLU A 379 28.51 -1.72 -22.61
C GLU A 379 27.13 -1.34 -22.07
N THR A 380 27.04 -0.22 -21.33
CA THR A 380 25.76 0.39 -20.95
C THR A 380 24.96 0.72 -22.21
N ALA A 381 23.81 0.07 -22.37
CA ALA A 381 22.84 0.38 -23.41
C ALA A 381 21.89 1.50 -22.97
N GLN A 382 21.48 1.47 -21.70
CA GLN A 382 20.53 2.42 -21.15
C GLN A 382 20.71 2.57 -19.63
N VAL A 383 20.62 3.80 -19.14
CA VAL A 383 20.54 4.10 -17.71
C VAL A 383 19.13 4.59 -17.39
N LEU A 384 18.43 3.87 -16.52
CA LEU A 384 17.14 4.32 -15.99
C LEU A 384 17.38 5.03 -14.67
N ASN A 385 17.11 6.34 -14.64
CA ASN A 385 17.30 7.17 -13.46
C ASN A 385 15.95 7.63 -12.92
N ALA A 386 15.54 7.05 -11.79
CA ALA A 386 14.31 7.45 -11.09
C ALA A 386 14.50 7.68 -9.60
N GLY A 387 15.61 7.25 -8.99
CA GLY A 387 15.83 7.31 -7.54
C GLY A 387 14.70 6.61 -6.79
N TRP A 388 14.80 5.29 -6.63
CA TRP A 388 13.87 4.50 -5.85
C TRP A 388 14.38 4.43 -4.41
N LYS A 389 13.49 4.73 -3.45
CA LYS A 389 13.75 4.61 -2.03
C LYS A 389 12.66 3.72 -1.44
N VAL A 390 13.06 2.58 -0.90
CA VAL A 390 12.16 1.65 -0.21
C VAL A 390 12.52 1.68 1.26
N GLU A 391 11.57 2.02 2.12
CA GLU A 391 11.76 2.03 3.57
C GLU A 391 11.18 0.74 4.14
N ILE A 392 12.06 -0.23 4.47
CA ILE A 392 11.64 -1.52 5.00
C ILE A 392 11.53 -1.40 6.52
N PRO A 393 10.36 -1.56 7.16
CA PRO A 393 10.29 -1.47 8.61
C PRO A 393 11.21 -2.50 9.27
N LEU A 394 12.03 -2.08 10.23
CA LEU A 394 12.98 -2.96 10.92
C LEU A 394 12.26 -4.09 11.65
N THR A 395 11.02 -3.89 12.07
CA THR A 395 10.15 -4.96 12.58
C THR A 395 9.99 -6.15 11.65
N CYS A 396 10.14 -5.93 10.34
CA CYS A 396 9.96 -6.96 9.34
C CYS A 396 11.18 -7.87 9.21
N ILE A 397 12.37 -7.35 9.50
CA ILE A 397 13.64 -7.99 9.09
C ILE A 397 14.66 -8.06 10.23
N TRP A 398 14.44 -7.37 11.35
CA TRP A 398 15.39 -7.34 12.45
C TRP A 398 15.35 -8.64 13.27
N THR A 399 16.51 -9.26 13.45
CA THR A 399 16.68 -10.56 14.12
C THR A 399 17.39 -10.44 15.46
N GLY A 400 17.92 -9.26 15.81
CA GLY A 400 18.58 -9.02 17.10
C GLY A 400 17.60 -8.78 18.26
N GLU A 401 18.01 -9.09 19.49
CA GLU A 401 17.17 -8.95 20.70
C GLU A 401 16.79 -7.48 21.02
N ALA A 402 17.52 -6.49 20.47
CA ALA A 402 17.40 -5.09 20.87
C ALA A 402 16.14 -4.34 20.36
N SER A 403 15.59 -4.69 19.19
CA SER A 403 14.46 -3.99 18.53
C SER A 403 13.14 -4.15 19.27
N TYR A 404 12.97 -5.26 20.00
CA TYR A 404 11.78 -5.48 20.82
C TYR A 404 11.61 -4.35 21.85
N SER A 405 12.69 -3.79 22.38
CA SER A 405 12.63 -2.85 23.51
C SER A 405 12.01 -1.48 23.19
N GLU A 406 12.13 -0.95 21.97
CA GLU A 406 11.55 0.35 21.61
C GLU A 406 10.08 0.25 21.19
N ILE A 407 9.72 -0.85 20.54
CA ILE A 407 8.33 -1.12 20.16
C ILE A 407 7.54 -1.61 21.37
N SER A 408 8.15 -2.45 22.21
CA SER A 408 7.62 -2.72 23.55
C SER A 408 7.47 -1.45 24.35
N ARG A 409 8.37 -0.46 24.27
CA ARG A 409 8.14 0.86 24.92
C ARG A 409 6.92 1.60 24.36
N ARG A 410 6.67 1.56 23.06
CA ARG A 410 5.52 2.23 22.43
C ARG A 410 4.21 1.54 22.82
N ILE A 411 4.22 0.21 22.80
CA ILE A 411 3.15 -0.68 23.27
C ILE A 411 2.90 -0.49 24.79
N GLU A 412 3.95 -0.43 25.62
CA GLU A 412 3.89 -0.20 27.06
C GLU A 412 3.43 1.21 27.42
N LYS A 413 3.86 2.24 26.66
CA LYS A 413 3.46 3.64 26.90
C LYS A 413 1.95 3.86 26.73
N GLU A 414 1.31 3.09 25.85
CA GLU A 414 -0.12 3.19 25.57
C GLU A 414 -0.96 2.18 26.39
N ASN A 415 -0.37 1.46 27.36
CA ASN A 415 -1.03 0.40 28.14
C ASN A 415 -1.74 -0.68 27.28
N ILE A 416 -1.38 -0.80 26.00
CA ILE A 416 -1.99 -1.74 25.06
C ILE A 416 -1.89 -3.19 25.57
N PRO A 417 -0.75 -3.66 26.13
CA PRO A 417 -0.66 -5.00 26.70
C PRO A 417 -1.62 -5.24 27.84
N ASP A 418 -1.81 -4.27 28.72
CA ASP A 418 -2.67 -4.44 29.89
C ASP A 418 -4.14 -4.58 29.46
N TYR A 419 -4.60 -3.75 28.51
CA TYR A 419 -5.95 -3.88 27.96
C TYR A 419 -6.15 -5.20 27.20
N VAL A 420 -5.21 -5.56 26.31
CA VAL A 420 -5.29 -6.82 25.55
C VAL A 420 -5.23 -8.02 26.49
N LYS A 421 -4.40 -7.99 27.52
CA LYS A 421 -4.30 -9.04 28.53
C LYS A 421 -5.56 -9.19 29.36
N GLU A 422 -6.24 -8.09 29.70
CA GLU A 422 -7.47 -8.11 30.48
C GLU A 422 -8.67 -8.57 29.65
N ASN A 423 -8.80 -8.09 28.42
CA ASN A 423 -10.00 -8.28 27.59
C ASN A 423 -9.87 -9.40 26.55
N TYR A 424 -8.65 -9.71 26.12
CA TYR A 424 -8.35 -10.73 25.11
C TYR A 424 -7.11 -11.56 25.48
N PRO A 425 -7.10 -12.23 26.64
CA PRO A 425 -5.93 -12.95 27.16
C PRO A 425 -5.40 -14.02 26.19
N GLN A 426 -6.23 -14.54 25.27
CA GLN A 426 -5.80 -15.52 24.27
C GLN A 426 -4.82 -14.97 23.23
N PHE A 427 -4.71 -13.65 23.06
CA PHE A 427 -3.78 -13.02 22.13
C PHE A 427 -2.52 -12.46 22.79
N ASN A 428 -2.45 -12.47 24.12
CA ASN A 428 -1.38 -11.81 24.86
C ASN A 428 0.03 -12.27 24.45
N ASP A 429 0.17 -13.56 24.15
CA ASP A 429 1.46 -14.16 23.80
C ASP A 429 1.70 -14.22 22.28
N CYS A 430 0.71 -13.78 21.47
CA CYS A 430 0.74 -13.83 20.01
C CYS A 430 0.68 -12.43 19.37
N LEU A 431 0.66 -11.37 20.17
CA LEU A 431 0.64 -9.99 19.70
C LEU A 431 2.01 -9.63 19.15
N VAL A 432 2.05 -9.32 17.87
CA VAL A 432 3.27 -8.96 17.16
C VAL A 432 3.16 -7.54 16.60
N PRO A 433 4.27 -6.77 16.60
CA PRO A 433 4.32 -5.50 15.88
C PRO A 433 3.97 -5.68 14.41
N VAL A 434 3.16 -4.78 13.85
CA VAL A 434 2.83 -4.77 12.42
C VAL A 434 3.51 -3.59 11.74
N ASP A 435 3.36 -2.39 12.32
CA ASP A 435 3.96 -1.12 11.88
C ASP A 435 3.74 -0.83 10.39
N LEU A 436 2.47 -0.95 9.96
CA LEU A 436 2.03 -0.56 8.62
C LEU A 436 1.29 0.75 8.70
N SER A 437 1.60 1.68 7.80
CA SER A 437 0.96 2.99 7.73
C SER A 437 0.27 3.18 6.39
N PHE A 438 -0.86 3.89 6.40
CA PHE A 438 -1.57 4.30 5.20
C PHE A 438 -2.08 5.74 5.39
N GLU A 439 -1.96 6.56 4.34
CA GLU A 439 -2.35 7.97 4.37
C GLU A 439 -3.33 8.27 3.24
N ASP A 440 -4.48 8.86 3.60
CA ASP A 440 -5.46 9.39 2.64
C ASP A 440 -6.23 10.56 3.27
N GLN A 441 -6.63 11.55 2.46
CA GLN A 441 -7.33 12.77 2.89
C GLN A 441 -6.64 13.54 4.04
N GLY A 442 -5.30 13.48 4.10
CA GLY A 442 -4.52 14.10 5.18
C GLY A 442 -4.69 13.39 6.54
N ILE A 443 -5.24 12.18 6.56
CA ILE A 443 -5.35 11.33 7.73
C ILE A 443 -4.38 10.16 7.57
N ARG A 444 -3.57 9.90 8.59
CA ARG A 444 -2.69 8.74 8.70
C ARG A 444 -3.33 7.69 9.58
N MET A 445 -3.35 6.46 9.09
CA MET A 445 -3.74 5.27 9.84
C MET A 445 -2.51 4.37 10.01
N ASP A 446 -2.20 4.00 11.26
CA ASP A 446 -1.14 3.05 11.57
C ASP A 446 -1.73 1.77 12.15
N ILE A 447 -1.25 0.61 11.72
CA ILE A 447 -1.45 -0.68 12.39
C ILE A 447 -0.27 -0.91 13.30
N ILE A 448 -0.45 -0.67 14.60
CA ILE A 448 0.63 -0.71 15.59
C ILE A 448 1.07 -2.16 15.80
N CYS A 449 0.10 -3.02 16.14
CA CYS A 449 0.34 -4.44 16.37
C CYS A 449 -0.92 -5.25 16.07
N GLY A 450 -0.74 -6.56 15.91
CA GLY A 450 -1.87 -7.46 15.74
C GLY A 450 -1.55 -8.88 16.18
N ALA A 451 -2.58 -9.70 16.24
CA ALA A 451 -2.48 -11.13 16.48
C ALA A 451 -3.53 -11.83 15.62
N VAL A 452 -3.15 -12.92 14.96
CA VAL A 452 -4.05 -13.67 14.07
C VAL A 452 -4.00 -15.14 14.43
N THR A 453 -5.16 -15.76 14.45
CA THR A 453 -5.37 -17.20 14.65
C THR A 453 -6.23 -17.76 13.51
N GLU A 454 -6.51 -19.07 13.52
CA GLU A 454 -7.41 -19.70 12.53
C GLU A 454 -8.83 -19.11 12.50
N LYS A 455 -9.29 -18.45 13.58
CA LYS A 455 -10.70 -18.01 13.73
C LYS A 455 -10.87 -16.57 14.21
N GLU A 456 -9.82 -15.96 14.70
CA GLU A 456 -9.87 -14.63 15.30
C GLU A 456 -8.64 -13.81 14.92
N ALA A 457 -8.85 -12.52 14.63
CA ALA A 457 -7.79 -11.55 14.39
C ALA A 457 -8.02 -10.33 15.28
N LEU A 458 -6.96 -9.82 15.89
CA LEU A 458 -6.98 -8.62 16.72
C LEU A 458 -5.95 -7.64 16.16
N PHE A 459 -6.35 -6.40 15.94
CA PHE A 459 -5.46 -5.33 15.52
C PHE A 459 -5.61 -4.13 16.44
N VAL A 460 -4.48 -3.53 16.79
CA VAL A 460 -4.42 -2.23 17.45
C VAL A 460 -3.95 -1.23 16.41
N TYR A 461 -4.71 -0.18 16.24
CA TYR A 461 -4.50 0.81 15.20
C TYR A 461 -4.57 2.22 15.78
N SER A 462 -3.92 3.17 15.13
CA SER A 462 -4.10 4.59 15.42
C SER A 462 -4.52 5.36 14.18
N VAL A 463 -5.19 6.48 14.41
CA VAL A 463 -5.62 7.43 13.38
C VAL A 463 -5.22 8.83 13.82
N GLU A 464 -4.56 9.57 12.93
CA GLU A 464 -4.03 10.92 13.19
C GLU A 464 -4.32 11.85 12.01
N ASP A 465 -4.68 13.10 12.30
CA ASP A 465 -4.87 14.13 11.29
C ASP A 465 -3.56 14.90 11.07
N LEU A 466 -2.96 14.72 9.90
CA LEU A 466 -1.69 15.36 9.54
C LEU A 466 -1.85 16.83 9.15
N GLU A 467 -3.07 17.26 8.81
CA GLU A 467 -3.34 18.59 8.25
C GLU A 467 -4.06 19.52 9.24
N GLY A 468 -4.52 19.01 10.38
CA GLY A 468 -5.32 19.80 11.30
C GLY A 468 -5.77 19.06 12.55
N ALA A 469 -6.88 19.54 13.11
CA ALA A 469 -7.48 19.03 14.34
C ALA A 469 -8.90 18.49 14.06
N ARG A 470 -9.08 17.72 12.97
CA ARG A 470 -10.37 17.13 12.61
C ARG A 470 -10.71 15.90 13.47
N ILE A 471 -9.72 15.29 14.13
CA ILE A 471 -9.90 14.14 15.03
C ILE A 471 -9.86 14.64 16.48
N MET A 472 -10.94 14.40 17.22
CA MET A 472 -11.10 14.76 18.63
C MET A 472 -11.09 13.52 19.55
N GLU A 473 -11.04 13.73 20.87
CA GLU A 473 -11.11 12.66 21.87
C GLU A 473 -12.36 11.78 21.69
N SER A 474 -13.47 12.37 21.27
CA SER A 474 -14.75 11.70 21.05
C SER A 474 -14.90 11.07 19.66
N VAL A 475 -13.80 10.88 18.93
CA VAL A 475 -13.85 10.32 17.58
C VAL A 475 -14.23 8.83 17.61
N SER A 476 -15.08 8.46 16.65
CA SER A 476 -15.36 7.09 16.27
C SER A 476 -14.74 6.83 14.91
N ALA A 477 -13.67 6.03 14.90
CA ALA A 477 -13.10 5.49 13.67
C ALA A 477 -13.60 4.05 13.56
N ARG A 478 -14.59 3.81 12.68
CA ARG A 478 -15.26 2.50 12.62
C ARG A 478 -14.49 1.55 11.69
N PRO A 479 -13.85 0.51 12.23
CA PRO A 479 -13.21 -0.49 11.40
C PRO A 479 -14.28 -1.38 10.75
N VAL A 480 -14.13 -1.62 9.46
CA VAL A 480 -14.97 -2.51 8.66
C VAL A 480 -14.06 -3.59 8.08
N PRO A 481 -14.45 -4.87 8.13
CA PRO A 481 -13.68 -5.90 7.43
C PRO A 481 -13.73 -5.63 5.92
N ASP A 482 -12.60 -5.80 5.23
CA ASP A 482 -12.47 -5.64 3.77
C ASP A 482 -13.16 -6.77 2.96
N SER A 483 -14.22 -7.37 3.51
CA SER A 483 -14.94 -8.46 2.85
C SER A 483 -16.43 -8.44 3.17
N ASP A 484 -17.24 -8.84 2.19
CA ASP A 484 -18.69 -9.10 2.34
C ASP A 484 -19.01 -10.29 3.26
N LEU A 485 -18.02 -10.82 3.98
CA LEU A 485 -18.16 -12.02 4.78
C LEU A 485 -18.85 -11.71 6.11
N PRO A 486 -19.56 -12.70 6.70
CA PRO A 486 -20.21 -12.56 7.99
C PRO A 486 -19.18 -12.56 9.12
N VAL A 487 -18.36 -11.51 9.18
CA VAL A 487 -17.38 -11.26 10.22
C VAL A 487 -18.08 -10.56 11.37
N ARG A 488 -17.90 -11.07 12.60
CA ARG A 488 -18.26 -10.30 13.80
C ARG A 488 -17.07 -9.45 14.18
N ALA A 489 -17.20 -8.13 14.02
CA ALA A 489 -16.23 -7.16 14.49
C ALA A 489 -16.69 -6.57 15.82
N ALA A 490 -15.81 -6.56 16.80
CA ALA A 490 -15.93 -5.71 17.98
C ALA A 490 -14.80 -4.68 17.92
N TYR A 491 -15.07 -3.44 18.28
CA TYR A 491 -14.05 -2.40 18.32
C TYR A 491 -14.23 -1.54 19.57
N THR A 492 -13.12 -1.05 20.10
CA THR A 492 -13.09 -0.23 21.31
C THR A 492 -12.01 0.84 21.16
N GLN A 493 -12.29 2.06 21.63
CA GLN A 493 -11.29 3.11 21.79
C GLN A 493 -10.40 2.80 23.01
N LEU A 494 -9.09 2.85 22.82
CA LEU A 494 -8.11 2.63 23.89
C LEU A 494 -7.63 3.94 24.49
N ALA A 495 -7.26 4.91 23.64
CA ALA A 495 -6.65 6.16 24.08
C ALA A 495 -6.85 7.28 23.06
N TYR A 496 -6.63 8.51 23.52
CA TYR A 496 -6.46 9.69 22.70
C TYR A 496 -5.27 10.52 23.21
N ASP A 497 -4.38 10.93 22.30
CA ASP A 497 -3.19 11.73 22.59
C ASP A 497 -3.43 13.18 22.13
N ASP A 498 -3.92 14.01 23.05
CA ASP A 498 -4.25 15.44 22.86
C ASP A 498 -3.15 16.24 22.11
N PRO A 499 -1.85 16.21 22.50
CA PRO A 499 -0.79 16.94 21.82
C PRO A 499 -0.67 16.74 20.31
N VAL A 500 -0.97 15.54 19.83
CA VAL A 500 -0.82 15.15 18.41
C VAL A 500 -2.16 14.85 17.74
N GLY A 501 -3.27 14.91 18.46
CA GLY A 501 -4.60 14.62 17.90
C GLY A 501 -4.76 13.18 17.43
N ARG A 502 -4.11 12.22 18.11
CA ARG A 502 -4.08 10.82 17.70
C ARG A 502 -5.06 9.97 18.50
N TYR A 503 -5.93 9.26 17.80
CA TYR A 503 -6.81 8.24 18.36
C TYR A 503 -6.15 6.87 18.26
N THR A 504 -6.22 6.07 19.33
CA THR A 504 -5.81 4.66 19.31
C THR A 504 -7.02 3.77 19.61
N GLY A 505 -7.28 2.79 18.74
CA GLY A 505 -8.35 1.82 18.88
C GLY A 505 -7.88 0.38 18.76
N VAL A 506 -8.72 -0.54 19.22
CA VAL A 506 -8.56 -1.98 18.98
C VAL A 506 -9.76 -2.50 18.20
N VAL A 507 -9.50 -3.40 17.26
CA VAL A 507 -10.53 -4.17 16.56
C VAL A 507 -10.26 -5.65 16.73
N HIS A 508 -11.31 -6.40 17.02
CA HIS A 508 -11.29 -7.85 17.12
C HIS A 508 -12.31 -8.43 16.15
N TYR A 509 -11.81 -9.17 15.17
CA TYR A 509 -12.58 -9.91 14.19
C TYR A 509 -12.71 -11.37 14.59
N ARG A 510 -13.94 -11.90 14.53
CA ARG A 510 -14.22 -13.32 14.56
C ARG A 510 -14.80 -13.79 13.23
N TYR A 511 -14.24 -14.86 12.71
CA TYR A 511 -14.60 -15.48 11.43
C TYR A 511 -14.76 -16.99 11.60
N ASN A 512 -15.35 -17.65 10.59
CA ASN A 512 -15.52 -19.12 10.65
C ASN A 512 -14.19 -19.84 10.37
N ASN A 513 -13.42 -19.32 9.41
CA ASN A 513 -12.09 -19.78 9.03
C ASN A 513 -11.28 -18.64 8.38
N LEU A 514 -9.99 -18.56 8.70
CA LEU A 514 -9.03 -17.59 8.18
C LEU A 514 -8.99 -17.55 6.65
N SER A 515 -9.11 -18.70 5.98
CA SER A 515 -9.09 -18.79 4.52
C SER A 515 -10.25 -18.07 3.84
N GLU A 516 -11.31 -17.73 4.57
CA GLU A 516 -12.43 -16.97 4.00
C GLU A 516 -12.05 -15.48 3.90
N ILE A 517 -11.40 -14.94 4.92
CA ILE A 517 -11.08 -13.50 5.00
C ILE A 517 -9.70 -13.14 4.45
N SER A 518 -8.79 -14.11 4.36
CA SER A 518 -7.46 -13.90 3.81
C SER A 518 -7.52 -13.91 2.28
N ARG A 519 -7.32 -12.75 1.64
CA ARG A 519 -7.13 -12.66 0.20
C ARG A 519 -5.64 -12.61 -0.08
N ASN A 520 -5.14 -13.52 -0.91
CA ASN A 520 -3.72 -13.58 -1.31
C ASN A 520 -2.72 -13.68 -0.14
N GLY A 521 -3.15 -14.21 1.01
CA GLY A 521 -2.31 -14.30 2.20
C GLY A 521 -2.27 -12.99 3.01
N GLU A 522 -3.25 -12.11 2.87
CA GLU A 522 -3.36 -10.84 3.58
C GLU A 522 -4.74 -10.69 4.25
N ILE A 523 -4.79 -9.98 5.37
CA ILE A 523 -6.03 -9.55 6.03
C ILE A 523 -6.19 -8.04 5.86
N GLY A 524 -7.29 -7.63 5.22
CA GLY A 524 -7.65 -6.23 5.08
C GLY A 524 -8.33 -5.68 6.33
N LEU A 525 -7.79 -4.58 6.84
CA LEU A 525 -8.42 -3.71 7.84
C LEU A 525 -8.78 -2.38 7.17
N ALA A 526 -10.07 -2.08 7.08
CA ALA A 526 -10.56 -0.83 6.50
C ALA A 526 -11.18 0.06 7.57
N ILE A 527 -11.02 1.38 7.47
CA ILE A 527 -11.85 2.36 8.17
C ILE A 527 -12.65 3.09 7.08
N CYS A 528 -13.97 2.97 7.11
CA CYS A 528 -14.83 3.55 6.06
C CYS A 528 -15.33 4.96 6.38
N GLY A 529 -15.00 5.47 7.57
CA GLY A 529 -15.47 6.76 8.05
C GLY A 529 -14.95 7.06 9.44
N ILE A 530 -14.61 8.33 9.64
CA ILE A 530 -14.19 8.89 10.91
C ILE A 530 -15.20 9.96 11.29
N GLN A 531 -15.82 9.84 12.46
CA GLN A 531 -16.85 10.76 12.92
C GLN A 531 -16.53 11.24 14.33
N ASN A 532 -16.60 12.55 14.56
CA ASN A 532 -16.59 13.05 15.94
C ASN A 532 -17.98 12.88 16.53
N LEU A 533 -18.03 12.38 17.77
CA LEU A 533 -19.26 12.21 18.51
C LEU A 533 -19.40 13.35 19.53
N HIS A 534 -20.61 13.86 19.67
CA HIS A 534 -20.95 14.86 20.68
C HIS A 534 -22.05 14.28 21.55
N SER A 535 -21.75 14.07 22.83
CA SER A 535 -22.72 13.56 23.80
C SER A 535 -23.12 14.64 24.77
N GLU A 536 -24.43 14.81 24.96
CA GLU A 536 -25.00 15.63 26.02
C GLU A 536 -25.92 14.76 26.89
N THR A 537 -25.92 15.01 28.20
CA THR A 537 -26.71 14.25 29.18
C THR A 537 -27.71 15.17 29.87
N TRP A 538 -28.97 14.75 29.87
CA TRP A 538 -30.08 15.42 30.54
C TRP A 538 -30.54 14.60 31.74
N HIS A 539 -30.76 15.31 32.84
CA HIS A 539 -31.27 14.75 34.08
C HIS A 539 -32.78 15.05 34.18
N LEU A 540 -33.61 14.01 34.10
CA LEU A 540 -35.06 14.13 33.95
C LEU A 540 -35.85 13.99 35.27
N GLU A 541 -35.20 14.00 36.43
CA GLU A 541 -35.88 13.75 37.71
C GLU A 541 -36.89 14.84 38.06
N ASN A 542 -36.59 16.10 37.68
CA ASN A 542 -37.51 17.21 37.92
C ASN A 542 -38.75 17.09 37.05
N LEU A 543 -38.56 16.72 35.77
CA LEU A 543 -39.67 16.49 34.84
C LEU A 543 -40.51 15.30 35.31
N LEU A 544 -39.86 14.21 35.73
CA LEU A 544 -40.56 13.07 36.30
C LEU A 544 -41.39 13.47 37.53
N ARG A 545 -40.85 14.25 38.48
CA ARG A 545 -41.61 14.71 39.66
C ARG A 545 -42.79 15.62 39.32
N GLU A 546 -42.70 16.39 38.24
CA GLU A 546 -43.77 17.27 37.79
C GLU A 546 -44.92 16.50 37.15
N TYR A 547 -44.61 15.42 36.42
CA TYR A 547 -45.57 14.66 35.61
C TYR A 547 -45.87 13.24 36.15
N ASP A 548 -45.31 12.86 37.30
CA ASP A 548 -45.59 11.56 37.92
C ASP A 548 -47.07 11.39 38.29
N GLY A 549 -47.61 10.21 38.00
CA GLY A 549 -49.03 9.88 38.21
C GLY A 549 -50.02 10.59 37.27
N HIS A 550 -49.55 11.33 36.26
CA HIS A 550 -50.38 12.05 35.28
C HIS A 550 -50.38 11.40 33.89
N ALA A 551 -50.08 10.11 33.79
CA ALA A 551 -49.91 9.43 32.51
C ALA A 551 -51.03 8.42 32.25
N ASP A 552 -51.88 8.70 31.26
CA ASP A 552 -52.86 7.73 30.76
C ASP A 552 -52.15 6.73 29.85
N LEU A 553 -52.53 5.45 29.97
CA LEU A 553 -51.99 4.37 29.14
C LEU A 553 -52.92 4.06 27.96
N VAL A 554 -52.38 4.08 26.75
CA VAL A 554 -53.09 3.73 25.51
C VAL A 554 -52.56 2.44 24.91
N ASP A 555 -53.39 1.78 24.11
CA ASP A 555 -52.98 0.59 23.37
C ASP A 555 -51.90 0.96 22.35
N LEU A 556 -50.90 0.08 22.21
CA LEU A 556 -49.81 0.29 21.26
C LEU A 556 -50.34 0.50 19.83
N PRO A 557 -49.85 1.55 19.12
CA PRO A 557 -50.04 1.66 17.68
C PRO A 557 -49.34 0.51 16.95
N VAL A 558 -49.53 0.41 15.63
CA VAL A 558 -48.87 -0.63 14.83
C VAL A 558 -47.36 -0.41 14.90
N LEU A 559 -46.62 -1.30 15.58
CA LEU A 559 -45.16 -1.21 15.67
C LEU A 559 -44.55 -1.42 14.29
N LEU A 560 -43.43 -0.75 14.04
CA LEU A 560 -42.49 -1.14 13.00
C LEU A 560 -41.97 -2.55 13.32
N GLU A 561 -42.00 -3.46 12.35
CA GLU A 561 -41.12 -4.62 12.41
C GLU A 561 -39.69 -4.10 12.25
N TYR A 562 -39.06 -3.79 13.39
CA TYR A 562 -37.71 -3.25 13.44
C TYR A 562 -36.72 -4.34 13.02
N LYS A 563 -36.44 -4.44 11.72
CA LYS A 563 -35.24 -5.11 11.20
C LYS A 563 -34.06 -4.15 11.28
N VAL A 564 -33.75 -3.65 12.48
CA VAL A 564 -32.51 -2.92 12.65
C VAL A 564 -31.37 -3.92 12.70
N LYS A 565 -30.60 -3.96 11.60
CA LYS A 565 -29.17 -4.25 11.67
C LYS A 565 -28.59 -3.19 12.60
N ASN A 566 -28.43 -3.50 13.87
CA ASN A 566 -27.65 -2.61 14.72
C ASN A 566 -26.23 -2.57 14.17
N ASN A 567 -25.59 -1.41 14.29
CA ASN A 567 -24.20 -1.21 13.89
C ASN A 567 -23.20 -2.08 14.69
N PHE A 568 -23.68 -2.87 15.66
CA PHE A 568 -22.92 -3.72 16.58
C PHE A 568 -23.03 -5.24 16.30
N GLY A 569 -23.65 -5.67 15.19
CA GLY A 569 -23.60 -7.08 14.75
C GLY A 569 -24.26 -8.10 15.68
N GLY A 570 -25.05 -7.64 16.66
CA GLY A 570 -25.79 -8.48 17.60
C GLY A 570 -27.20 -8.76 17.10
N ASN A 571 -27.61 -10.03 17.01
CA ASN A 571 -29.01 -10.39 16.79
C ASN A 571 -29.84 -10.03 18.03
N ILE A 572 -30.27 -8.78 18.13
CA ILE A 572 -31.29 -8.36 19.09
C ILE A 572 -32.61 -9.01 18.63
N ARG A 573 -33.09 -10.04 19.36
CA ARG A 573 -34.43 -10.58 19.14
C ARG A 573 -35.46 -9.52 19.55
N TYR A 574 -35.97 -8.74 18.61
CA TYR A 574 -37.12 -7.89 18.87
C TYR A 574 -38.39 -8.72 18.95
N TYR A 575 -39.28 -8.33 19.87
CA TYR A 575 -40.62 -8.89 19.99
C TYR A 575 -41.47 -8.38 18.82
N THR A 576 -42.23 -9.28 18.20
CA THR A 576 -43.19 -8.89 17.15
C THR A 576 -44.34 -8.09 17.75
N ASN A 577 -45.09 -7.39 16.90
CA ASN A 577 -46.40 -6.82 17.27
C ASN A 577 -47.29 -7.83 18.02
N GLU A 578 -47.22 -9.11 17.65
CA GLU A 578 -47.99 -10.17 18.30
C GLU A 578 -47.46 -10.50 19.70
N ASP A 579 -46.16 -10.45 19.91
CA ASP A 579 -45.54 -10.70 21.21
C ASP A 579 -45.86 -9.57 22.20
N TYR A 580 -45.74 -8.31 21.79
CA TYR A 580 -46.13 -7.17 22.64
C TYR A 580 -47.63 -7.16 22.96
N ARG A 581 -48.48 -7.49 21.98
CA ARG A 581 -49.93 -7.64 22.22
C ARG A 581 -50.25 -8.81 23.16
N LYS A 582 -49.51 -9.92 23.10
CA LYS A 582 -49.65 -11.05 24.03
C LYS A 582 -49.24 -10.68 25.45
N LEU A 583 -48.26 -9.80 25.60
CA LEU A 583 -47.84 -9.26 26.89
C LEU A 583 -48.82 -8.23 27.45
N GLY A 584 -49.70 -7.67 26.60
CA GLY A 584 -50.69 -6.66 27.01
C GLY A 584 -50.06 -5.34 27.43
N LEU A 585 -48.83 -5.06 26.98
CA LEU A 585 -48.14 -3.81 27.28
C LEU A 585 -48.89 -2.63 26.65
N LYS A 586 -48.86 -1.50 27.36
CA LYS A 586 -49.40 -0.23 26.93
C LYS A 586 -48.30 0.82 26.96
N ILE A 587 -48.52 1.89 26.22
CA ILE A 587 -47.62 3.04 26.15
C ILE A 587 -48.28 4.26 26.77
N LEU A 588 -47.49 5.27 27.12
CA LEU A 588 -48.04 6.55 27.54
C LEU A 588 -48.80 7.23 26.39
N GLU A 589 -49.94 7.84 26.70
CA GLU A 589 -50.61 8.74 25.76
C GLU A 589 -49.70 9.96 25.51
N SER A 590 -49.32 10.18 24.26
CA SER A 590 -48.43 11.28 23.89
C SER A 590 -49.12 12.62 24.15
N GLY A 591 -48.53 13.46 25.00
CA GLY A 591 -49.06 14.78 25.36
C GLY A 591 -48.52 15.92 24.48
N GLU A 592 -48.69 17.16 24.96
CA GLU A 592 -47.88 18.28 24.45
C GLU A 592 -46.40 18.05 24.80
N GLU A 593 -45.50 18.58 23.99
CA GLU A 593 -44.06 18.36 24.13
C GLU A 593 -43.55 18.91 25.47
N LEU A 594 -42.92 18.05 26.28
CA LEU A 594 -42.59 18.35 27.69
C LEU A 594 -41.20 18.98 27.84
N GLU A 595 -40.20 18.44 27.14
CA GLU A 595 -38.79 18.87 27.24
C GLU A 595 -38.05 18.63 25.92
N HIS A 596 -37.03 19.44 25.63
CA HIS A 596 -36.20 19.32 24.44
C HIS A 596 -34.82 18.74 24.77
N LEU A 597 -34.48 17.62 24.13
CA LEU A 597 -33.19 16.93 24.30
C LEU A 597 -32.32 17.20 23.06
N GLY A 598 -31.95 18.47 22.88
CA GLY A 598 -31.24 18.94 21.70
C GLY A 598 -32.14 19.18 20.48
N ASP A 599 -31.51 19.27 19.31
CA ASP A 599 -32.21 19.50 18.05
C ASP A 599 -32.74 18.17 17.52
N GLY A 600 -34.04 17.89 17.70
CA GLY A 600 -34.69 16.76 17.03
C GLY A 600 -35.05 15.57 17.92
N ILE A 601 -34.85 15.66 19.23
CA ILE A 601 -35.41 14.70 20.21
C ILE A 601 -36.18 15.47 21.28
N ARG A 602 -37.37 15.00 21.63
CA ARG A 602 -38.19 15.59 22.69
C ARG A 602 -38.77 14.53 23.59
N VAL A 603 -38.96 14.88 24.86
CA VAL A 603 -39.78 14.08 25.77
C VAL A 603 -41.25 14.38 25.47
N SER A 604 -42.00 13.39 24.99
CA SER A 604 -43.44 13.53 24.69
C SER A 604 -44.34 13.06 25.82
N ALA A 605 -43.85 12.17 26.68
CA ALA A 605 -44.52 11.76 27.90
C ALA A 605 -43.51 11.15 28.89
N ILE A 606 -43.77 11.31 30.18
CA ILE A 606 -42.97 10.71 31.26
C ILE A 606 -43.86 10.48 32.48
N GLY A 607 -43.66 9.39 33.20
CA GLY A 607 -44.38 9.14 34.46
C GLY A 607 -44.38 7.68 34.87
N THR A 608 -44.99 7.38 36.02
CA THR A 608 -45.25 6.00 36.44
C THR A 608 -46.64 5.52 36.06
N ALA A 609 -46.72 4.29 35.55
CA ALA A 609 -47.97 3.60 35.24
C ALA A 609 -47.82 2.10 35.51
N GLU A 610 -48.87 1.49 36.07
CA GLU A 610 -48.89 0.05 36.42
C GLU A 610 -47.67 -0.43 37.24
N GLY A 611 -47.07 0.45 38.06
CA GLY A 611 -45.89 0.13 38.87
C GLY A 611 -44.58 0.07 38.07
N MET A 612 -44.54 0.68 36.89
CA MET A 612 -43.37 0.82 36.04
C MET A 612 -43.13 2.31 35.75
N LEU A 613 -41.87 2.68 35.52
CA LEU A 613 -41.48 4.00 35.06
C LEU A 613 -41.46 3.99 33.53
N HIS A 614 -42.13 4.96 32.92
CA HIS A 614 -42.20 5.13 31.48
C HIS A 614 -41.54 6.45 31.07
N LEU A 615 -40.75 6.41 30.00
CA LEU A 615 -40.19 7.57 29.32
C LEU A 615 -40.44 7.44 27.82
N GLN A 616 -41.22 8.35 27.26
CA GLN A 616 -41.51 8.39 25.84
C GLN A 616 -40.76 9.55 25.18
N LEU A 617 -39.99 9.20 24.16
CA LEU A 617 -39.25 10.12 23.31
C LEU A 617 -39.92 10.21 21.95
N LYS A 618 -39.91 11.43 21.39
CA LYS A 618 -40.37 11.76 20.05
C LYS A 618 -39.22 12.32 19.24
N TYR A 619 -39.00 11.72 18.08
CA TYR A 619 -38.01 12.10 17.10
C TYR A 619 -38.61 13.14 16.13
N ILE A 620 -37.86 14.22 15.84
CA ILE A 620 -38.29 15.35 14.99
C ILE A 620 -37.18 15.70 13.99
N GLY A 621 -37.49 15.72 12.69
CA GLY A 621 -36.50 15.84 11.62
C GLY A 621 -36.80 14.95 10.41
N GLU A 622 -35.95 15.04 9.38
CA GLU A 622 -35.98 14.13 8.22
C GLU A 622 -35.22 12.83 8.52
N SER A 623 -35.55 11.74 7.81
CA SER A 623 -35.04 10.38 8.00
C SER A 623 -33.53 10.27 8.21
N ASP A 624 -32.78 11.07 7.47
CA ASP A 624 -31.33 10.98 7.36
C ASP A 624 -30.62 11.60 8.58
N GLU A 625 -31.28 12.51 9.31
CA GLU A 625 -30.75 13.10 10.54
C GLU A 625 -30.77 12.09 11.71
N TYR A 626 -31.72 11.15 11.73
CA TYR A 626 -31.87 10.17 12.82
C TYR A 626 -30.82 9.07 12.80
N ALA A 627 -30.29 8.71 11.62
CA ALA A 627 -29.29 7.65 11.49
C ALA A 627 -27.95 7.99 12.17
N SER A 628 -27.74 9.28 12.51
CA SER A 628 -26.53 9.80 13.16
C SER A 628 -26.64 9.94 14.68
N ARG A 629 -27.80 9.61 15.27
CA ARG A 629 -28.07 9.82 16.69
C ARG A 629 -28.24 8.51 17.45
N THR A 630 -27.64 8.42 18.64
CA THR A 630 -27.92 7.34 19.58
C THR A 630 -28.44 7.92 20.90
N VAL A 631 -29.48 7.29 21.44
CA VAL A 631 -30.05 7.66 22.73
C VAL A 631 -29.79 6.52 23.71
N GLN A 632 -29.17 6.86 24.83
CA GLN A 632 -29.02 5.96 25.97
C GLN A 632 -29.84 6.51 27.14
N VAL A 633 -30.70 5.67 27.70
CA VAL A 633 -31.47 6.01 28.90
C VAL A 633 -30.98 5.14 30.04
N SER A 634 -30.64 5.75 31.18
CA SER A 634 -30.19 5.05 32.37
C SER A 634 -31.02 5.44 33.59
N CYS A 635 -31.20 4.45 34.46
CA CYS A 635 -31.88 4.61 35.74
C CYS A 635 -30.99 4.01 36.83
N ASN A 636 -30.67 4.77 37.88
CA ASN A 636 -29.78 4.28 38.94
C ASN A 636 -30.29 3.05 39.70
N GLU A 637 -31.61 2.79 39.72
CA GLU A 637 -32.21 1.60 40.34
C GLU A 637 -32.18 0.37 39.43
N CYS A 638 -32.19 0.56 38.10
CA CYS A 638 -32.38 -0.52 37.15
C CYS A 638 -31.17 -0.77 36.24
N GLY A 639 -30.17 0.12 36.25
CA GLY A 639 -29.02 0.08 35.35
C GLY A 639 -29.27 0.81 34.04
N THR A 640 -28.52 0.43 33.01
CA THR A 640 -28.73 0.90 31.64
C THR A 640 -29.79 0.05 30.94
N ASP A 641 -30.38 0.54 29.85
CA ASP A 641 -31.30 -0.22 29.00
C ASP A 641 -30.75 -1.60 28.57
N ALA A 642 -29.42 -1.74 28.47
CA ALA A 642 -28.72 -2.99 28.19
C ALA A 642 -28.78 -4.03 29.33
N ASP A 643 -28.94 -3.59 30.58
CA ASP A 643 -28.96 -4.44 31.78
C ASP A 643 -30.36 -4.96 32.12
N LEU A 644 -31.39 -4.43 31.47
CA LEU A 644 -32.77 -4.70 31.81
C LEU A 644 -33.29 -6.00 31.16
N PRO A 645 -34.29 -6.67 31.77
CA PRO A 645 -34.94 -7.84 31.19
C PRO A 645 -35.47 -7.57 29.78
N ALA A 646 -35.39 -8.52 28.85
CA ALA A 646 -35.75 -8.29 27.44
C ALA A 646 -37.11 -7.60 27.16
N TRP A 647 -38.10 -7.72 28.06
CA TRP A 647 -39.41 -7.07 27.95
C TRP A 647 -39.43 -5.56 28.25
N THR A 648 -38.34 -5.01 28.79
CA THR A 648 -38.12 -3.57 29.06
C THR A 648 -37.45 -2.84 27.90
N ARG A 649 -37.12 -3.58 26.82
CA ARG A 649 -36.54 -3.00 25.61
C ARG A 649 -37.44 -1.89 25.08
N PRO A 650 -36.86 -0.82 24.53
CA PRO A 650 -37.64 0.28 24.04
C PRO A 650 -38.64 -0.17 22.97
N MET A 651 -39.86 0.36 23.07
CA MET A 651 -40.94 0.15 22.11
C MET A 651 -40.91 1.29 21.11
N ALA A 652 -40.66 0.99 19.83
CA ALA A 652 -40.52 2.00 18.78
C ALA A 652 -41.64 1.87 17.72
N TRP A 653 -42.24 2.99 17.32
CA TRP A 653 -43.29 3.01 16.30
C TRP A 653 -43.20 4.21 15.36
N ASP A 654 -43.73 4.01 14.16
CA ASP A 654 -43.77 4.97 13.07
C ASP A 654 -45.22 5.35 12.80
N THR A 655 -45.49 6.65 12.93
CA THR A 655 -46.81 7.24 12.72
C THR A 655 -47.02 7.70 11.29
N ASN A 656 -45.96 7.82 10.50
CA ASN A 656 -45.96 8.41 9.16
C ASN A 656 -45.72 7.38 8.03
N SER A 657 -45.29 6.15 8.38
CA SER A 657 -44.98 5.01 7.50
C SER A 657 -43.77 5.20 6.57
N ASP A 658 -42.79 6.01 6.95
CA ASP A 658 -41.51 6.18 6.23
C ASP A 658 -40.49 5.06 6.51
N GLY A 659 -40.76 4.20 7.50
CA GLY A 659 -39.88 3.10 7.89
C GLY A 659 -38.94 3.42 9.05
N ILE A 660 -39.05 4.60 9.67
CA ILE A 660 -38.23 5.07 10.78
C ILE A 660 -39.15 5.38 11.97
N ALA A 661 -38.69 5.07 13.18
CA ALA A 661 -39.48 5.31 14.37
C ALA A 661 -39.63 6.82 14.65
N ASP A 662 -40.86 7.31 14.69
CA ASP A 662 -41.18 8.67 15.15
C ASP A 662 -41.14 8.74 16.68
N PHE A 663 -41.36 7.62 17.35
CA PHE A 663 -41.44 7.52 18.80
C PHE A 663 -40.71 6.29 19.33
N GLU A 664 -40.18 6.42 20.54
CA GLU A 664 -39.58 5.34 21.31
C GLU A 664 -39.95 5.47 22.79
N GLU A 665 -40.42 4.39 23.41
CA GLU A 665 -40.78 4.38 24.83
C GLU A 665 -39.98 3.35 25.62
N TYR A 666 -39.29 3.82 26.65
CA TYR A 666 -38.51 3.05 27.60
C TYR A 666 -39.35 2.76 28.84
N VAL A 667 -39.38 1.50 29.28
CA VAL A 667 -40.16 1.06 30.44
C VAL A 667 -39.26 0.35 31.44
N PHE A 668 -39.12 0.93 32.64
CA PHE A 668 -38.27 0.41 33.71
C PHE A 668 -39.11 -0.18 34.85
N PRO A 669 -38.75 -1.37 35.37
CA PRO A 669 -39.30 -1.87 36.62
C PRO A 669 -38.80 -1.01 37.78
N CYS A 670 -39.60 -0.04 38.22
CA CYS A 670 -39.26 0.83 39.33
C CYS A 670 -40.40 0.84 40.34
N ASP A 671 -40.09 0.58 41.61
CA ASP A 671 -41.06 0.75 42.70
C ASP A 671 -41.39 2.24 42.85
N PRO A 672 -42.68 2.63 42.95
CA PRO A 672 -43.07 4.02 43.25
C PRO A 672 -42.36 4.61 44.48
N GLU A 673 -41.99 3.80 45.47
CA GLU A 673 -41.24 4.28 46.64
C GLU A 673 -39.79 4.67 46.31
N ALA A 674 -39.23 4.17 45.20
CA ALA A 674 -37.88 4.49 44.74
C ALA A 674 -37.81 5.83 43.98
N LEU A 675 -38.95 6.42 43.59
CA LEU A 675 -39.01 7.68 42.84
C LEU A 675 -38.36 8.87 43.56
N GLU A 676 -38.34 8.88 44.89
CA GLU A 676 -37.71 9.97 45.66
C GLU A 676 -36.20 10.07 45.43
N ASN A 677 -35.54 8.93 45.18
CA ASN A 677 -34.09 8.82 44.99
C ASN A 677 -33.69 8.42 43.56
N LEU A 678 -34.66 8.32 42.67
CA LEU A 678 -34.44 7.95 41.28
C LEU A 678 -33.60 9.02 40.58
N ARG A 679 -32.62 8.57 39.81
CA ARG A 679 -31.91 9.37 38.81
C ARG A 679 -32.22 8.78 37.46
N LEU A 680 -32.82 9.60 36.60
CA LEU A 680 -33.17 9.24 35.25
C LEU A 680 -32.40 10.14 34.31
N GLU A 681 -31.48 9.54 33.57
CA GLU A 681 -30.59 10.26 32.68
C GLU A 681 -30.88 9.83 31.25
N VAL A 682 -30.93 10.81 30.35
CA VAL A 682 -30.94 10.56 28.91
C VAL A 682 -29.66 11.16 28.35
N THR A 683 -28.87 10.34 27.67
CA THR A 683 -27.69 10.81 26.93
C THR A 683 -27.99 10.70 25.44
N VAL A 684 -27.94 11.83 24.75
CA VAL A 684 -28.04 11.87 23.28
C VAL A 684 -26.63 12.06 22.74
N THR A 685 -26.23 11.16 21.85
CA THR A 685 -24.97 11.27 21.12
C THR A 685 -25.26 11.54 19.67
N GLU A 686 -24.72 12.63 19.15
CA GLU A 686 -24.81 13.02 17.74
C GLU A 686 -23.45 12.83 17.06
N ALA A 687 -23.45 12.38 15.82
CA ALA A 687 -22.24 12.28 15.00
C ALA A 687 -22.14 13.45 14.03
N ASP A 688 -20.97 14.09 13.96
CA ASP A 688 -20.63 15.01 12.87
C ASP A 688 -20.66 14.28 11.51
N PRO A 689 -20.78 15.03 10.39
CA PRO A 689 -20.56 14.46 9.06
C PRO A 689 -19.26 13.67 9.01
N ALA A 690 -19.33 12.44 8.51
CA ALA A 690 -18.16 11.57 8.43
C ALA A 690 -17.09 12.19 7.52
N ILE A 691 -15.85 12.10 7.97
CA ILE A 691 -14.70 12.21 7.07
C ILE A 691 -14.70 10.89 6.28
N GLU A 692 -15.11 10.97 5.02
CA GLU A 692 -15.09 9.83 4.10
C GLU A 692 -13.68 9.64 3.54
N GLY A 693 -13.24 8.38 3.47
CA GLY A 693 -11.95 7.97 2.95
C GLY A 693 -11.89 6.46 2.78
N GLU A 694 -10.95 5.99 1.97
CA GLU A 694 -10.69 4.56 1.75
C GLU A 694 -9.40 4.16 2.47
N TRP A 695 -9.39 4.27 3.81
CA TRP A 695 -8.25 3.83 4.61
C TRP A 695 -8.25 2.31 4.74
N ILE A 696 -7.62 1.63 3.78
CA ILE A 696 -7.52 0.17 3.73
C ILE A 696 -6.06 -0.24 3.88
N VAL A 697 -5.76 -1.00 4.92
CA VAL A 697 -4.45 -1.60 5.13
C VAL A 697 -4.57 -3.11 4.94
N GLN A 698 -3.83 -3.66 3.99
CA GLN A 698 -3.66 -5.11 3.85
C GLN A 698 -2.49 -5.55 4.72
N VAL A 699 -2.77 -6.40 5.72
CA VAL A 699 -1.73 -6.92 6.62
C VAL A 699 -1.36 -8.33 6.17
N PRO A 700 -0.12 -8.58 5.71
CA PRO A 700 0.30 -9.91 5.29
C PRO A 700 0.26 -10.91 6.45
N LEU A 701 -0.28 -12.11 6.21
CA LEU A 701 -0.32 -13.20 7.21
C LEU A 701 1.07 -13.65 7.64
N ALA A 702 2.06 -13.50 6.76
CA ALA A 702 3.47 -13.75 7.06
C ALA A 702 4.00 -12.92 8.23
N ARG A 703 3.30 -11.84 8.62
CA ARG A 703 3.61 -11.04 9.81
C ARG A 703 3.33 -11.77 11.12
N PHE A 704 2.55 -12.85 11.11
CA PHE A 704 2.12 -13.59 12.30
C PHE A 704 2.79 -14.97 12.35
N PRO A 705 4.00 -15.09 12.93
CA PRO A 705 4.81 -16.32 12.91
C PRO A 705 4.20 -17.50 13.68
N PHE A 706 3.12 -17.28 14.44
CA PHE A 706 2.42 -18.30 15.22
C PHE A 706 1.27 -18.97 14.46
N LEU A 707 1.00 -18.56 13.22
CA LEU A 707 0.14 -19.31 12.31
C LEU A 707 0.98 -20.44 11.69
N ASP A 708 0.71 -21.68 12.05
CA ASP A 708 1.12 -22.83 11.23
C ASP A 708 0.38 -22.71 9.89
N THR A 709 1.02 -22.09 8.89
CA THR A 709 0.50 -21.99 7.51
C THR A 709 0.59 -23.30 6.76
#